data_AF-A0A955VC42-F1
#
_entry.id   AF-A0A955VC42-F1
#
_cell.length_a   1.000
_cell.length_b   1.000
_cell.length_c   1.000
_cell.angle_alpha   90.00
_cell.angle_beta   90.00
_cell.angle_gamma   90.00
#
_symmetry.space_group_name_H-M   'P 1'
#
loop_
_entity.id
_entity.type
_entity.pdbx_description
1 polymer ?
#
loop_
_entity_poly.entity_id
_entity_poly.type
_entity_poly.pdbx_seq_one_letter_code
_entity_poly.pdbx_strand_id
1 'polypeptide(L)'
;MTGATPGSRRRLALVALASLIGAGACDFGVGGPDAGSGCARVHQGDGYQLPLKRVVSGAIVTRLTQNGMDVITERVKELVLAFFDADAQGRAVIPLARLGVGSLGTSLGPLAASVRDVVLVVDLASLDVSFVPGSSPPRIRIRIRDADVGLADGAVTGTIDAVLFTGDVACRLENGANDRVARMDLDLGIELATAPDGTLAVRVLPSSFDVKDLNLRVTTDCTLSECLDGNSPPSTSECTECEIVCPAADLGSALVSVLRDAFDPLVDSLLDLLADDLANLVLDGFLNGRPLAIEGTLDVAAMFGPALRWLETARPLGLLARPGASAFRVTGAEGSLGLDVLLDAGVDAAPPHPCVGELGPDLAFTAGPRPDLDGLVVLPGEGAVPYDLGVGVSEAVMNEAIWALYKSGALCIDLTTRDLATATGGALELTARTLDLLLPGVSGVAGPDAPVRVALRPHITADTRRVIQLGDGVTAPTVGVRLEGAELAVDVLVGDQYTRVLDFRADLVVGLAFDALPGGVVEVRLDGVSLAGLTTPADALFAEARLDVIAPFVVDLALGFLAARPISFQLATGGLGDGLGIPLTPAVLGLGPAGDARDWLAVYIGLDAGEAAPTALRVPPVTLGRPADGRLPFTVVGGEGDLEVQLRVANGPWSRWFGGGGPQVLEDARLWLVGSWPVEARARRIGGFPTGAELVGRVIVAAPEPTGAGHVAVVAAETRPGGTPVASDAPVSGGLDGGCAGGRALPLGGAAVLAL
;
A
#
# COMPACT_ATOMS: atom_id res chain seq x y z
N MET A 1 -21.14 36.85 0.67
CA MET A 1 -20.77 36.07 -0.53
C MET A 1 -19.36 36.48 -0.96
N THR A 2 -18.35 35.69 -0.59
CA THR A 2 -17.06 35.49 -1.29
C THR A 2 -16.41 34.29 -0.60
N GLY A 3 -15.93 33.35 -1.42
CA GLY A 3 -15.67 31.96 -1.04
C GLY A 3 -14.54 31.75 -0.04
N ALA A 4 -14.79 30.82 0.89
CA ALA A 4 -13.76 30.11 1.63
C ALA A 4 -13.73 28.67 1.11
N THR A 5 -12.56 28.26 0.61
CA THR A 5 -12.24 26.88 0.21
C THR A 5 -12.26 25.94 1.43
N PRO A 6 -12.99 24.82 1.42
CA PRO A 6 -12.98 23.86 2.52
C PRO A 6 -11.83 22.86 2.34
N GLY A 7 -10.67 23.16 2.94
CA GLY A 7 -9.51 22.29 2.96
C GLY A 7 -9.28 21.65 4.33
N SER A 8 -9.47 20.33 4.40
CA SER A 8 -8.97 19.39 5.42
C SER A 8 -9.50 19.50 6.85
N ARG A 9 -9.48 18.35 7.54
CA ARG A 9 -9.78 18.09 8.97
C ARG A 9 -11.23 17.76 9.29
N ARG A 10 -11.55 16.48 9.13
CA ARG A 10 -12.75 15.80 9.66
C ARG A 10 -12.38 14.35 9.95
N ARG A 11 -12.71 13.85 11.13
CA ARG A 11 -12.88 12.42 11.50
C ARG A 11 -13.16 12.37 13.02
N LEU A 12 -13.78 11.32 13.53
CA LEU A 12 -14.17 11.18 14.95
C LEU A 12 -14.17 9.71 15.36
N ALA A 13 -13.98 9.44 16.66
CA ALA A 13 -14.18 8.22 17.48
C ALA A 13 -14.36 6.84 16.82
N LEU A 14 -15.16 6.73 15.76
CA LEU A 14 -15.17 5.59 14.83
C LEU A 14 -13.84 5.36 14.12
N VAL A 15 -12.91 6.33 14.13
CA VAL A 15 -11.54 6.08 13.66
C VAL A 15 -10.82 5.02 14.46
N ALA A 16 -11.06 4.80 15.76
CA ALA A 16 -10.40 3.69 16.46
C ALA A 16 -10.86 2.32 15.91
N LEU A 17 -12.15 2.18 15.61
CA LEU A 17 -12.71 1.01 14.95
C LEU A 17 -12.26 0.91 13.48
N ALA A 18 -12.29 2.01 12.75
CA ALA A 18 -11.86 2.11 11.36
C ALA A 18 -10.34 2.03 11.19
N SER A 19 -9.56 2.33 12.23
CA SER A 19 -8.12 2.10 12.28
C SER A 19 -7.81 0.71 12.81
N LEU A 20 -8.73 -0.03 13.43
CA LEU A 20 -8.58 -1.49 13.56
C LEU A 20 -8.89 -2.19 12.24
N ILE A 21 -9.97 -1.78 11.55
CA ILE A 21 -10.30 -2.25 10.19
C ILE A 21 -9.19 -1.83 9.20
N GLY A 22 -8.69 -0.60 9.33
CA GLY A 22 -7.65 -0.02 8.50
C GLY A 22 -6.22 -0.41 8.90
N ALA A 23 -5.95 -0.76 10.16
CA ALA A 23 -4.66 -1.32 10.58
C ALA A 23 -4.45 -2.71 9.97
N GLY A 24 -5.52 -3.45 9.65
CA GLY A 24 -5.42 -4.64 8.79
C GLY A 24 -4.73 -4.37 7.45
N ALA A 25 -4.60 -3.11 7.04
CA ALA A 25 -3.80 -2.63 5.92
C ALA A 25 -2.68 -1.69 6.41
N CYS A 26 -1.68 -2.26 7.10
CA CYS A 26 -0.45 -1.54 7.41
C CYS A 26 0.27 -1.09 6.13
N ASP A 27 0.81 0.12 6.16
CA ASP A 27 1.68 0.68 5.12
C ASP A 27 3.05 -0.02 5.15
N PHE A 28 3.37 -0.78 4.10
CA PHE A 28 4.56 -1.62 4.03
C PHE A 28 5.79 -0.90 3.43
N GLY A 29 5.89 0.42 3.58
CA GLY A 29 6.97 1.23 3.00
C GLY A 29 8.40 0.69 3.23
N VAL A 30 9.20 0.65 2.16
CA VAL A 30 10.62 0.26 2.17
C VAL A 30 11.48 1.42 2.66
N GLY A 31 11.86 1.43 3.94
CA GLY A 31 12.93 2.29 4.47
C GLY A 31 14.23 1.51 4.60
N GLY A 32 15.37 2.18 4.38
CA GLY A 32 16.69 1.56 4.49
C GLY A 32 17.00 1.02 5.90
N PRO A 33 18.06 0.21 6.05
CA PRO A 33 18.37 -0.54 7.28
C PRO A 33 18.57 0.32 8.55
N ASP A 34 18.78 1.63 8.42
CA ASP A 34 18.90 2.58 9.54
C ASP A 34 17.60 3.34 9.89
N ALA A 35 16.54 3.15 9.10
CA ALA A 35 15.21 3.73 9.34
C ALA A 35 14.23 2.59 9.64
N GLY A 36 13.89 2.38 10.92
CA GLY A 36 12.99 1.32 11.39
C GLY A 36 11.62 1.34 10.70
N SER A 37 11.52 0.62 9.58
CA SER A 37 10.39 0.59 8.65
C SER A 37 9.85 -0.83 8.44
N GLY A 38 9.90 -1.66 9.48
CA GLY A 38 8.88 -2.69 9.66
C GLY A 38 7.59 -2.04 10.16
N CYS A 39 6.44 -2.73 10.03
CA CYS A 39 5.17 -2.31 10.66
C CYS A 39 5.49 -1.71 12.02
N ALA A 40 5.23 -0.41 12.12
CA ALA A 40 5.88 0.37 13.12
C ALA A 40 5.61 -0.23 14.50
N ARG A 41 6.67 -0.61 15.23
CA ARG A 41 6.72 -0.15 16.62
C ARG A 41 6.70 1.36 16.49
N VAL A 42 5.50 1.94 16.45
CA VAL A 42 5.36 3.37 16.70
C VAL A 42 5.68 3.52 18.18
N HIS A 43 6.98 3.48 18.53
CA HIS A 43 7.48 4.07 19.74
C HIS A 43 7.34 5.59 19.58
N GLN A 44 6.10 6.09 19.48
CA GLN A 44 5.80 7.48 19.79
C GLN A 44 5.78 7.58 21.32
N GLY A 45 6.99 7.66 21.88
CA GLY A 45 7.24 7.88 23.30
C GLY A 45 7.83 6.66 24.00
N ASP A 46 9.02 6.82 24.58
CA ASP A 46 9.79 5.84 25.36
C ASP A 46 9.11 5.36 26.67
N GLY A 47 7.78 5.45 26.79
CA GLY A 47 7.10 5.29 28.08
C GLY A 47 5.79 4.50 28.11
N TYR A 48 5.11 4.28 26.98
CA TYR A 48 3.88 3.48 26.98
C TYR A 48 4.18 2.04 26.59
N GLN A 49 4.50 1.22 27.59
CA GLN A 49 4.33 -0.22 27.45
C GLN A 49 2.85 -0.50 27.65
N LEU A 50 2.19 -1.06 26.63
CA LEU A 50 0.90 -1.70 26.82
C LEU A 50 1.09 -2.64 28.03
N PRO A 51 0.35 -2.43 29.14
CA PRO A 51 0.34 -3.40 30.23
C PRO A 51 0.06 -4.78 29.60
N LEU A 52 0.54 -5.86 30.21
CA LEU A 52 0.21 -7.24 29.80
C LEU A 52 -1.31 -7.45 29.87
N LYS A 53 -2.02 -6.91 28.88
CA LYS A 53 -3.45 -6.96 28.72
C LYS A 53 -3.75 -8.18 27.88
N ARG A 54 -4.77 -8.90 28.29
CA ARG A 54 -5.25 -10.06 27.55
C ARG A 54 -5.88 -9.56 26.25
N VAL A 55 -5.25 -9.86 25.12
CA VAL A 55 -5.82 -9.66 23.79
C VAL A 55 -7.00 -10.60 23.56
N VAL A 56 -7.96 -10.19 22.74
CA VAL A 56 -9.01 -11.08 22.23
C VAL A 56 -8.40 -11.95 21.13
N SER A 57 -8.40 -13.25 21.35
CA SER A 57 -7.84 -14.19 20.37
C SER A 57 -8.70 -14.32 19.12
N GLY A 58 -8.04 -14.38 17.95
CA GLY A 58 -8.67 -14.60 16.64
C GLY A 58 -9.85 -13.66 16.39
N ALA A 59 -9.65 -12.37 16.66
CA ALA A 59 -10.72 -11.40 16.78
C ALA A 59 -10.82 -10.44 15.59
N ILE A 60 -9.81 -10.46 14.73
CA ILE A 60 -9.84 -9.92 13.37
C ILE A 60 -9.54 -11.07 12.42
N VAL A 61 -10.33 -11.19 11.36
CA VAL A 61 -10.08 -12.13 10.27
C VAL A 61 -9.96 -11.35 8.98
N THR A 62 -8.90 -11.57 8.23
CA THR A 62 -8.78 -11.12 6.84
C THR A 62 -8.77 -12.33 5.94
N ARG A 63 -9.35 -12.19 4.74
CA ARG A 63 -9.35 -13.21 3.72
C ARG A 63 -8.99 -12.62 2.37
N LEU A 64 -7.92 -13.14 1.77
CA LEU A 64 -7.63 -12.95 0.35
C LEU A 64 -8.25 -14.11 -0.43
N THR A 65 -9.21 -13.82 -1.29
CA THR A 65 -9.86 -14.86 -2.13
C THR A 65 -8.96 -15.25 -3.29
N GLN A 66 -9.25 -16.37 -3.95
CA GLN A 66 -8.56 -16.74 -5.18
C GLN A 66 -8.73 -15.66 -6.25
N ASN A 67 -9.92 -15.05 -6.39
CA ASN A 67 -10.14 -13.93 -7.31
C ASN A 67 -9.20 -12.74 -7.01
N GLY A 68 -9.04 -12.40 -5.72
CA GLY A 68 -8.10 -11.36 -5.31
C GLY A 68 -6.64 -11.72 -5.59
N MET A 69 -6.26 -13.00 -5.42
CA MET A 69 -4.93 -13.50 -5.79
C MET A 69 -4.72 -13.44 -7.31
N ASP A 70 -5.74 -13.76 -8.11
CA ASP A 70 -5.67 -13.69 -9.57
C ASP A 70 -5.45 -12.25 -10.04
N VAL A 71 -6.18 -11.28 -9.46
CA VAL A 71 -5.97 -9.84 -9.71
C VAL A 71 -4.55 -9.40 -9.36
N ILE A 72 -4.04 -9.80 -8.19
CA ILE A 72 -2.66 -9.50 -7.78
C ILE A 72 -1.67 -10.14 -8.75
N THR A 73 -1.91 -11.39 -9.15
CA THR A 73 -1.02 -12.16 -10.02
C THR A 73 -0.93 -11.56 -11.42
N GLU A 74 -2.05 -11.15 -12.01
CA GLU A 74 -2.06 -10.45 -13.30
C GLU A 74 -1.24 -9.16 -13.24
N ARG A 75 -1.29 -8.44 -12.12
CA ARG A 75 -0.46 -7.24 -11.95
C ARG A 75 1.01 -7.53 -11.67
N VAL A 76 1.31 -8.60 -10.93
CA VAL A 76 2.69 -9.07 -10.77
C VAL A 76 3.25 -9.49 -12.12
N LYS A 77 2.48 -10.15 -13.00
CA LYS A 77 2.91 -10.47 -14.38
C LYS A 77 3.32 -9.20 -15.12
N GLU A 78 2.47 -8.17 -15.11
CA GLU A 78 2.80 -6.89 -15.75
C GLU A 78 4.08 -6.25 -15.17
N LEU A 79 4.28 -6.33 -13.84
CA LEU A 79 5.48 -5.79 -13.20
C LEU A 79 6.73 -6.60 -13.55
N VAL A 80 6.63 -7.93 -13.58
CA VAL A 80 7.71 -8.83 -14.00
C VAL A 80 8.07 -8.57 -15.46
N LEU A 81 7.07 -8.37 -16.33
CA LEU A 81 7.26 -7.97 -17.73
C LEU A 81 7.79 -6.54 -17.90
N ALA A 82 7.66 -5.68 -16.89
CA ALA A 82 8.31 -4.37 -16.89
C ALA A 82 9.75 -4.45 -16.35
N PHE A 83 10.03 -5.41 -15.47
CA PHE A 83 11.35 -5.62 -14.87
C PHE A 83 12.31 -6.33 -15.83
N PHE A 84 11.84 -7.42 -16.44
CA PHE A 84 12.50 -8.04 -17.57
C PHE A 84 12.06 -7.28 -18.81
N ASP A 85 12.97 -6.88 -19.68
CA ASP A 85 12.62 -6.18 -20.91
C ASP A 85 11.58 -7.04 -21.66
N ALA A 86 10.31 -6.63 -21.72
CA ALA A 86 9.30 -7.38 -22.45
C ALA A 86 9.43 -7.10 -23.95
N ASP A 87 9.32 -8.14 -24.76
CA ASP A 87 9.25 -7.96 -26.20
C ASP A 87 7.86 -7.43 -26.65
N ALA A 88 7.70 -7.20 -27.95
CA ALA A 88 6.46 -6.69 -28.52
C ALA A 88 5.25 -7.64 -28.33
N GLN A 89 5.51 -8.89 -27.93
CA GLN A 89 4.53 -9.94 -27.69
C GLN A 89 4.25 -10.12 -26.19
N GLY A 90 4.91 -9.35 -25.31
CA GLY A 90 4.72 -9.44 -23.86
C GLY A 90 5.46 -10.62 -23.24
N ARG A 91 6.54 -11.10 -23.85
CA ARG A 91 7.39 -12.17 -23.29
C ARG A 91 8.59 -11.57 -22.58
N ALA A 92 8.98 -12.16 -21.44
CA ALA A 92 10.10 -11.68 -20.64
C ALA A 92 11.43 -12.02 -21.33
N VAL A 93 12.26 -11.01 -21.63
CA VAL A 93 13.62 -11.20 -22.14
C VAL A 93 14.62 -11.21 -20.98
N ILE A 94 15.28 -12.34 -20.77
CA ILE A 94 16.12 -12.63 -19.61
C ILE A 94 17.56 -12.93 -20.07
N PRO A 95 18.46 -11.94 -20.04
CA PRO A 95 19.88 -12.18 -20.27
C PRO A 95 20.50 -12.92 -19.07
N LEU A 96 21.03 -14.12 -19.27
CA LEU A 96 21.61 -14.92 -18.18
C LEU A 96 22.80 -14.23 -17.51
N ALA A 97 23.54 -13.39 -18.26
CA ALA A 97 24.61 -12.58 -17.72
C ALA A 97 24.14 -11.60 -16.61
N ARG A 98 22.88 -11.12 -16.68
CA ARG A 98 22.30 -10.27 -15.62
C ARG A 98 22.03 -11.05 -14.33
N LEU A 99 21.92 -12.38 -14.41
CA LEU A 99 21.73 -13.28 -13.28
C LEU A 99 23.06 -13.80 -12.73
N GLY A 100 24.20 -13.20 -13.11
CA GLY A 100 25.53 -13.64 -12.69
C GLY A 100 26.05 -14.88 -13.41
N VAL A 101 25.28 -15.42 -14.37
CA VAL A 101 25.70 -16.55 -15.21
C VAL A 101 26.40 -16.01 -16.46
N GLY A 102 27.70 -15.74 -16.34
CA GLY A 102 28.50 -15.22 -17.45
C GLY A 102 28.81 -16.24 -18.55
N SER A 103 29.15 -17.48 -18.18
CA SER A 103 29.43 -18.56 -19.12
C SER A 103 29.29 -19.94 -18.47
N LEU A 104 28.77 -20.92 -19.20
CA LEU A 104 28.58 -22.30 -18.75
C LEU A 104 29.59 -23.23 -19.43
N GLY A 105 30.61 -23.66 -18.69
CA GLY A 105 31.61 -24.60 -19.21
C GLY A 105 31.06 -26.03 -19.33
N THR A 106 31.36 -26.71 -20.42
CA THR A 106 30.97 -28.09 -20.70
C THR A 106 31.98 -28.80 -21.61
N SER A 107 31.97 -30.14 -21.63
CA SER A 107 32.77 -30.93 -22.54
C SER A 107 31.87 -31.58 -23.59
N LEU A 108 32.05 -31.22 -24.86
CA LEU A 108 31.36 -31.78 -26.01
C LEU A 108 32.33 -32.74 -26.73
N GLY A 109 32.68 -33.84 -26.06
CA GLY A 109 33.69 -34.78 -26.56
C GLY A 109 35.11 -34.20 -26.49
N PRO A 110 35.86 -34.06 -27.61
CA PRO A 110 37.19 -33.44 -27.61
C PRO A 110 37.14 -31.91 -27.44
N LEU A 111 35.95 -31.31 -27.42
CA LEU A 111 35.74 -29.88 -27.33
C LEU A 111 35.54 -29.48 -25.87
N ALA A 112 36.39 -28.59 -25.36
CA ALA A 112 36.12 -27.84 -24.14
C ALA A 112 35.30 -26.61 -24.54
N ALA A 113 33.99 -26.68 -24.35
CA ALA A 113 33.05 -25.65 -24.77
C ALA A 113 32.56 -24.80 -23.60
N SER A 114 32.13 -23.59 -23.87
CA SER A 114 31.42 -22.71 -22.96
C SER A 114 30.26 -22.03 -23.67
N VAL A 115 29.10 -22.02 -23.05
CA VAL A 115 27.93 -21.29 -23.56
C VAL A 115 27.88 -19.93 -22.89
N ARG A 116 27.80 -18.84 -23.65
CA ARG A 116 27.76 -17.47 -23.14
C ARG A 116 26.74 -16.62 -23.89
N ASP A 117 26.50 -15.41 -23.38
CA ASP A 117 25.61 -14.40 -23.98
C ASP A 117 24.18 -14.90 -24.22
N VAL A 118 23.73 -15.86 -23.41
CA VAL A 118 22.41 -16.48 -23.53
C VAL A 118 21.33 -15.49 -23.12
N VAL A 119 20.41 -15.22 -24.03
CA VAL A 119 19.23 -14.39 -23.78
C VAL A 119 17.97 -15.23 -24.00
N LEU A 120 17.30 -15.58 -22.90
CA LEU A 120 16.07 -16.35 -22.94
C LEU A 120 14.87 -15.44 -23.15
N VAL A 121 13.85 -15.94 -23.85
CA VAL A 121 12.55 -15.29 -23.99
C VAL A 121 11.50 -16.22 -23.41
N VAL A 122 10.89 -15.86 -22.28
CA VAL A 122 9.94 -16.75 -21.58
C VAL A 122 8.52 -16.20 -21.71
N ASP A 123 7.60 -17.03 -22.19
CA ASP A 123 6.17 -16.73 -22.18
C ASP A 123 5.57 -16.96 -20.78
N LEU A 124 5.21 -15.87 -20.11
CA LEU A 124 4.59 -15.88 -18.78
C LEU A 124 3.05 -15.92 -18.83
N ALA A 125 2.43 -16.05 -20.01
CA ALA A 125 0.97 -16.15 -20.13
C ALA A 125 0.39 -17.32 -19.32
N SER A 126 1.18 -18.40 -19.17
CA SER A 126 0.80 -19.61 -18.42
C SER A 126 1.07 -19.53 -16.91
N LEU A 127 1.60 -18.42 -16.40
CA LEU A 127 1.84 -18.24 -14.96
C LEU A 127 0.51 -18.24 -14.20
N ASP A 128 0.39 -19.17 -13.27
CA ASP A 128 -0.74 -19.37 -12.35
C ASP A 128 -0.24 -19.27 -10.91
N VAL A 129 -1.00 -18.59 -10.06
CA VAL A 129 -0.74 -18.54 -8.62
C VAL A 129 -2.01 -18.95 -7.90
N SER A 130 -1.99 -20.12 -7.27
CA SER A 130 -3.16 -20.72 -6.66
C SER A 130 -2.89 -21.17 -5.23
N PHE A 131 -3.91 -21.07 -4.37
CA PHE A 131 -3.82 -21.66 -3.04
C PHE A 131 -3.90 -23.19 -3.12
N VAL A 132 -3.20 -23.91 -2.24
CA VAL A 132 -3.31 -25.38 -2.15
C VAL A 132 -4.40 -25.74 -1.13
N PRO A 133 -5.57 -26.28 -1.55
CA PRO A 133 -6.68 -26.57 -0.65
C PRO A 133 -6.29 -27.57 0.44
N GLY A 134 -6.73 -27.31 1.68
CA GLY A 134 -6.51 -28.21 2.82
C GLY A 134 -5.06 -28.30 3.30
N SER A 135 -4.16 -27.45 2.80
CA SER A 135 -2.76 -27.42 3.24
C SER A 135 -2.61 -26.89 4.67
N SER A 136 -1.76 -27.56 5.46
CA SER A 136 -1.37 -27.16 6.82
C SER A 136 0.09 -27.55 7.05
N PRO A 137 1.04 -26.59 7.07
CA PRO A 137 0.84 -25.14 6.98
C PRO A 137 0.22 -24.70 5.63
N PRO A 138 -0.45 -23.54 5.57
CA PRO A 138 -0.98 -22.96 4.34
C PRO A 138 0.06 -22.84 3.24
N ARG A 139 -0.32 -23.23 2.02
CA ARG A 139 0.57 -23.17 0.86
C ARG A 139 -0.03 -22.35 -0.29
N ILE A 140 0.83 -21.54 -0.90
CA ILE A 140 0.64 -20.93 -2.22
C ILE A 140 1.45 -21.76 -3.21
N ARG A 141 0.88 -22.03 -4.37
CA ARG A 141 1.56 -22.68 -5.49
C ARG A 141 1.69 -21.68 -6.62
N ILE A 142 2.91 -21.49 -7.11
CA ILE A 142 3.22 -20.72 -8.30
C ILE A 142 3.56 -21.73 -9.39
N ARG A 143 2.88 -21.67 -10.53
CA ARG A 143 3.02 -22.64 -11.59
C ARG A 143 3.15 -21.97 -12.94
N ILE A 144 4.06 -22.45 -13.77
CA ILE A 144 4.17 -22.14 -15.19
C ILE A 144 4.04 -23.48 -15.90
N ARG A 145 3.15 -23.59 -16.90
CA ARG A 145 2.94 -24.85 -17.64
C ARG A 145 3.14 -24.63 -19.13
N ASP A 146 3.92 -25.51 -19.73
CA ASP A 146 4.21 -25.53 -21.15
C ASP A 146 4.61 -24.14 -21.68
N ALA A 147 5.33 -23.35 -20.87
CA ALA A 147 5.79 -22.03 -21.29
C ALA A 147 6.82 -22.18 -22.40
N ASP A 148 6.57 -21.52 -23.51
CA ASP A 148 7.52 -21.48 -24.62
C ASP A 148 8.72 -20.65 -24.19
N VAL A 149 9.89 -21.28 -24.27
CA VAL A 149 11.19 -20.64 -24.06
C VAL A 149 11.83 -20.45 -25.43
N GLY A 150 12.03 -19.19 -25.81
CA GLY A 150 12.82 -18.78 -26.96
C GLY A 150 14.27 -18.48 -26.57
N LEU A 151 15.14 -18.41 -27.58
CA LEU A 151 16.53 -17.98 -27.45
C LEU A 151 16.76 -16.82 -28.41
N ALA A 152 16.83 -15.61 -27.86
CA ALA A 152 17.03 -14.40 -28.64
C ALA A 152 18.49 -14.26 -29.09
N ASP A 153 19.44 -14.66 -28.25
CA ASP A 153 20.87 -14.68 -28.59
C ASP A 153 21.62 -15.70 -27.72
N GLY A 154 22.80 -16.10 -28.19
CA GLY A 154 23.69 -16.98 -27.46
C GLY A 154 24.83 -17.47 -28.34
N ALA A 155 25.97 -17.79 -27.72
CA ALA A 155 27.12 -18.35 -28.41
C ALA A 155 27.67 -19.56 -27.65
N VAL A 156 28.03 -20.61 -28.38
CA VAL A 156 28.83 -21.73 -27.89
C VAL A 156 30.25 -21.49 -28.37
N THR A 157 31.15 -21.15 -27.46
CA THR A 157 32.58 -21.00 -27.73
C THR A 157 33.33 -22.22 -27.24
N GLY A 158 34.51 -22.52 -27.75
CA GLY A 158 35.31 -23.62 -27.20
C GLY A 158 36.65 -23.79 -27.89
N THR A 159 37.55 -24.50 -27.23
CA THR A 159 38.83 -24.91 -27.81
C THR A 159 38.74 -26.33 -28.34
N ILE A 160 39.28 -26.55 -29.52
CA ILE A 160 39.42 -27.87 -30.12
C ILE A 160 40.88 -28.28 -30.02
N ASP A 161 41.14 -29.45 -29.44
CA ASP A 161 42.45 -30.09 -29.51
C ASP A 161 42.31 -31.43 -30.23
N ALA A 162 42.22 -31.36 -31.56
CA ALA A 162 42.16 -32.53 -32.42
C ALA A 162 43.52 -32.74 -33.11
N VAL A 163 43.87 -33.99 -33.40
CA VAL A 163 45.17 -34.43 -33.96
C VAL A 163 45.61 -33.67 -35.23
N LEU A 164 44.71 -32.93 -35.88
CA LEU A 164 44.97 -32.16 -37.10
C LEU A 164 44.61 -30.66 -37.00
N PHE A 165 43.97 -30.20 -35.93
CA PHE A 165 43.50 -28.82 -35.77
C PHE A 165 43.47 -28.43 -34.29
N THR A 166 44.16 -27.33 -33.96
CA THR A 166 44.06 -26.64 -32.66
C THR A 166 43.58 -25.24 -32.92
N GLY A 167 42.44 -24.85 -32.34
CA GLY A 167 41.83 -23.55 -32.61
C GLY A 167 40.64 -23.26 -31.70
N ASP A 168 40.30 -21.97 -31.63
CA ASP A 168 39.11 -21.48 -30.96
C ASP A 168 37.94 -21.51 -31.95
N VAL A 169 36.81 -22.07 -31.52
CA VAL A 169 35.58 -22.09 -32.29
C VAL A 169 34.50 -21.34 -31.55
N ALA A 170 33.69 -20.60 -32.29
CA ALA A 170 32.42 -20.08 -31.82
C ALA A 170 31.30 -20.37 -32.81
N CYS A 171 30.19 -20.86 -32.27
CA CYS A 171 28.96 -21.09 -33.00
C CYS A 171 27.85 -20.29 -32.36
N ARG A 172 27.05 -19.60 -33.17
CA ARG A 172 25.89 -18.86 -32.69
C ARG A 172 24.73 -19.80 -32.47
N LEU A 173 23.94 -19.54 -31.44
CA LEU A 173 22.67 -20.18 -31.18
C LEU A 173 21.57 -19.29 -31.74
N GLU A 174 20.97 -19.69 -32.85
CA GLU A 174 20.06 -18.86 -33.63
C GLU A 174 18.76 -19.61 -33.91
N ASN A 175 17.94 -19.70 -32.88
CA ASN A 175 16.52 -19.98 -33.04
C ASN A 175 15.76 -18.68 -33.35
N GLY A 176 16.15 -17.58 -32.71
CA GLY A 176 15.44 -16.31 -32.80
C GLY A 176 14.35 -16.20 -31.74
N ALA A 177 14.06 -14.97 -31.31
CA ALA A 177 13.17 -14.71 -30.18
C ALA A 177 11.76 -15.33 -30.33
N ASN A 178 11.26 -15.47 -31.56
CA ASN A 178 9.93 -16.03 -31.85
C ASN A 178 9.92 -17.56 -32.00
N ASP A 179 11.07 -18.18 -32.20
CA ASP A 179 11.13 -19.62 -32.41
C ASP A 179 11.26 -20.32 -31.06
N ARG A 180 10.36 -21.27 -30.83
CA ARG A 180 10.36 -22.07 -29.62
C ARG A 180 11.62 -22.94 -29.59
N VAL A 181 12.43 -22.74 -28.57
CA VAL A 181 13.61 -23.54 -28.26
C VAL A 181 13.27 -24.65 -27.30
N ALA A 182 12.43 -24.40 -26.31
CA ALA A 182 12.02 -25.39 -25.34
C ALA A 182 10.62 -25.10 -24.82
N ARG A 183 10.04 -26.08 -24.12
CA ARG A 183 8.90 -25.89 -23.23
C ARG A 183 9.34 -26.06 -21.80
N MET A 184 8.83 -25.21 -20.92
CA MET A 184 9.18 -25.20 -19.51
C MET A 184 7.93 -25.40 -18.66
N ASP A 185 8.01 -26.36 -17.75
CA ASP A 185 7.11 -26.46 -16.60
C ASP A 185 7.87 -26.03 -15.35
N LEU A 186 7.25 -25.17 -14.54
CA LEU A 186 7.71 -24.80 -13.20
C LEU A 186 6.56 -25.01 -12.23
N ASP A 187 6.81 -25.66 -11.09
CA ASP A 187 5.88 -25.75 -9.95
C ASP A 187 6.67 -25.42 -8.69
N LEU A 188 6.36 -24.28 -8.09
CA LEU A 188 6.99 -23.77 -6.87
C LEU A 188 5.93 -23.73 -5.76
N GLY A 189 6.22 -24.34 -4.63
CA GLY A 189 5.39 -24.26 -3.43
C GLY A 189 5.96 -23.25 -2.44
N ILE A 190 5.11 -22.43 -1.84
CA ILE A 190 5.47 -21.50 -0.76
C ILE A 190 4.59 -21.84 0.44
N GLU A 191 5.18 -22.17 1.58
CA GLU A 191 4.46 -22.34 2.84
C GLU A 191 4.51 -21.07 3.69
N LEU A 192 3.38 -20.74 4.30
CA LEU A 192 3.23 -19.63 5.23
C LEU A 192 3.06 -20.15 6.65
N ALA A 193 3.83 -19.61 7.58
CA ALA A 193 3.74 -19.93 9.00
C ALA A 193 3.92 -18.67 9.86
N THR A 194 3.54 -18.74 11.13
CA THR A 194 3.87 -17.71 12.12
C THR A 194 5.08 -18.20 12.92
N ALA A 195 6.14 -17.41 12.98
CA ALA A 195 7.27 -17.67 13.85
C ALA A 195 6.89 -17.51 15.34
N PRO A 196 7.67 -18.06 16.30
CA PRO A 196 7.35 -17.94 17.73
C PRO A 196 7.25 -16.50 18.28
N ASP A 197 7.85 -15.54 17.59
CA ASP A 197 7.81 -14.11 17.93
C ASP A 197 6.64 -13.35 17.28
N GLY A 198 5.79 -14.05 16.52
CA GLY A 198 4.65 -13.47 15.81
C GLY A 198 4.98 -12.88 14.43
N THR A 199 6.23 -13.01 13.95
CA THR A 199 6.60 -12.63 12.58
C THR A 199 6.09 -13.65 11.55
N LEU A 200 5.94 -13.21 10.30
CA LEU A 200 5.66 -14.12 9.19
C LEU A 200 6.93 -14.92 8.89
N ALA A 201 6.82 -16.24 8.93
CA ALA A 201 7.83 -17.15 8.43
C ALA A 201 7.35 -17.70 7.09
N VAL A 202 8.12 -17.47 6.03
CA VAL A 202 7.85 -18.03 4.72
C VAL A 202 8.89 -19.09 4.41
N ARG A 203 8.43 -20.26 3.96
CA ARG A 203 9.32 -21.35 3.56
C ARG A 203 9.04 -21.73 2.11
N VAL A 204 10.03 -21.57 1.25
CA VAL A 204 9.95 -22.09 -0.10
C VAL A 204 10.13 -23.62 -0.05
N LEU A 205 9.24 -24.35 -0.72
CA LEU A 205 9.29 -25.80 -0.86
C LEU A 205 10.11 -26.18 -2.09
N PRO A 206 10.63 -27.42 -2.14
CA PRO A 206 11.25 -27.94 -3.35
C PRO A 206 10.35 -27.70 -4.55
N SER A 207 10.89 -27.01 -5.56
CA SER A 207 10.23 -26.80 -6.84
C SER A 207 10.47 -28.01 -7.74
N SER A 208 9.58 -28.21 -8.70
CA SER A 208 9.89 -29.04 -9.86
C SER A 208 10.04 -28.14 -11.07
N PHE A 209 11.07 -28.39 -11.85
CA PHE A 209 11.26 -27.76 -13.14
C PHE A 209 11.54 -28.82 -14.18
N ASP A 210 10.88 -28.74 -15.32
CA ASP A 210 11.06 -29.67 -16.42
C ASP A 210 11.17 -28.90 -17.73
N VAL A 211 12.19 -29.23 -18.51
CA VAL A 211 12.40 -28.70 -19.86
C VAL A 211 12.12 -29.80 -20.86
N LYS A 212 11.15 -29.54 -21.75
CA LYS A 212 10.72 -30.44 -22.81
C LYS A 212 11.01 -29.84 -24.17
N ASP A 213 11.01 -30.69 -25.18
CA ASP A 213 11.04 -30.28 -26.59
C ASP A 213 12.21 -29.34 -26.95
N LEU A 214 13.40 -29.61 -26.41
CA LEU A 214 14.60 -28.81 -26.69
C LEU A 214 14.99 -28.94 -28.17
N ASN A 215 14.85 -27.84 -28.91
CA ASN A 215 15.17 -27.71 -30.31
C ASN A 215 16.09 -26.50 -30.50
N LEU A 216 17.39 -26.75 -30.65
CA LEU A 216 18.38 -25.69 -30.81
C LEU A 216 18.96 -25.71 -32.21
N ARG A 217 19.05 -24.53 -32.79
CA ARG A 217 19.69 -24.32 -34.07
C ARG A 217 21.03 -23.64 -33.85
N VAL A 218 22.08 -24.32 -34.29
CA VAL A 218 23.45 -23.81 -34.27
C VAL A 218 23.77 -23.28 -35.67
N THR A 219 24.21 -22.02 -35.76
CA THR A 219 24.64 -21.38 -37.00
C THR A 219 26.09 -20.92 -36.88
N THR A 220 26.83 -20.99 -37.99
CA THR A 220 28.17 -20.44 -38.06
C THR A 220 28.09 -18.92 -38.12
N ASP A 221 28.74 -18.22 -37.19
CA ASP A 221 28.83 -16.76 -37.19
C ASP A 221 30.29 -16.32 -37.15
N CYS A 222 30.79 -15.92 -38.30
CA CYS A 222 32.18 -15.53 -38.50
C CYS A 222 32.51 -14.13 -37.99
N THR A 223 31.52 -13.41 -37.46
CA THR A 223 31.74 -12.12 -36.81
C THR A 223 32.17 -12.26 -35.35
N LEU A 224 32.07 -13.46 -34.77
CA LEU A 224 32.53 -13.76 -33.43
C LEU A 224 34.06 -13.73 -33.37
N SER A 225 34.60 -13.04 -32.37
CA SER A 225 36.05 -12.79 -32.23
C SER A 225 36.88 -14.06 -32.13
N GLU A 226 36.30 -15.12 -31.59
CA GLU A 226 36.92 -16.45 -31.46
C GLU A 226 37.19 -17.09 -32.82
N CYS A 227 36.35 -16.83 -33.82
CA CYS A 227 36.55 -17.31 -35.19
C CYS A 227 37.60 -16.48 -35.98
N LEU A 228 38.18 -15.44 -35.37
CA LEU A 228 39.06 -14.46 -36.01
C LEU A 228 40.49 -14.46 -35.45
N ASP A 229 40.88 -15.47 -34.67
CA ASP A 229 42.17 -15.53 -33.96
C ASP A 229 43.43 -15.58 -34.86
N GLY A 230 43.25 -15.73 -36.18
CA GLY A 230 44.30 -15.59 -37.18
C GLY A 230 45.20 -16.81 -37.33
N ASN A 231 44.84 -17.97 -36.75
CA ASN A 231 45.58 -19.22 -36.94
C ASN A 231 45.34 -19.88 -38.32
N SER A 232 44.41 -19.34 -39.10
CA SER A 232 44.19 -19.76 -40.48
C SER A 232 45.29 -19.23 -41.42
N PRO A 233 45.83 -20.05 -42.36
CA PRO A 233 46.85 -19.62 -43.29
C PRO A 233 46.39 -18.40 -44.11
N PRO A 234 47.27 -17.42 -44.38
CA PRO A 234 46.93 -16.06 -44.84
C PRO A 234 46.31 -15.95 -46.26
N SER A 235 45.88 -17.05 -46.86
CA SER A 235 45.35 -17.11 -48.23
C SER A 235 43.86 -17.42 -48.33
N THR A 236 43.16 -17.71 -47.24
CA THR A 236 41.70 -17.92 -47.23
C THR A 236 41.08 -16.95 -46.25
N SER A 237 40.23 -16.05 -46.72
CA SER A 237 39.52 -15.03 -45.93
C SER A 237 38.43 -15.61 -45.02
N GLU A 238 38.61 -16.83 -44.53
CA GLU A 238 37.49 -17.71 -44.29
C GLU A 238 37.65 -18.38 -42.92
N CYS A 239 36.65 -18.09 -42.09
CA CYS A 239 36.16 -18.69 -40.84
C CYS A 239 36.10 -20.23 -40.83
N THR A 240 37.14 -20.86 -41.38
CA THR A 240 37.17 -22.27 -41.77
C THR A 240 37.01 -23.17 -40.55
N GLU A 241 37.56 -22.77 -39.39
CA GLU A 241 37.43 -23.50 -38.14
C GLU A 241 35.96 -23.58 -37.68
N CYS A 242 35.24 -22.47 -37.71
CA CYS A 242 33.83 -22.41 -37.33
C CYS A 242 32.90 -23.01 -38.42
N GLU A 243 33.24 -22.88 -39.70
CA GLU A 243 32.51 -23.51 -40.81
C GLU A 243 32.63 -25.03 -40.82
N ILE A 244 33.78 -25.58 -40.40
CA ILE A 244 33.95 -27.04 -40.30
C ILE A 244 33.25 -27.57 -39.06
N VAL A 245 33.34 -26.87 -37.93
CA VAL A 245 32.95 -27.45 -36.64
C VAL A 245 31.47 -27.28 -36.34
N CYS A 246 30.90 -26.10 -36.61
CA CYS A 246 29.49 -25.83 -36.28
C CYS A 246 28.48 -26.75 -37.03
N PRO A 247 28.70 -27.13 -38.30
CA PRO A 247 27.79 -28.03 -39.02
C PRO A 247 28.14 -29.53 -38.89
N ALA A 248 29.43 -29.87 -38.72
CA ALA A 248 29.88 -31.27 -38.82
C ALA A 248 29.80 -32.04 -37.51
N ALA A 249 29.87 -31.34 -36.38
CA ALA A 249 29.58 -31.99 -35.12
C ALA A 249 28.07 -32.19 -35.06
N ASP A 250 27.62 -33.40 -34.69
CA ASP A 250 26.24 -33.73 -34.32
C ASP A 250 25.90 -33.05 -32.97
N LEU A 251 26.31 -31.79 -32.86
CA LEU A 251 26.18 -30.87 -31.74
C LEU A 251 24.73 -30.84 -31.36
N GLY A 252 23.76 -30.88 -32.27
CA GLY A 252 22.35 -30.89 -31.91
C GLY A 252 22.02 -31.88 -30.79
N SER A 253 22.40 -33.15 -30.92
CA SER A 253 22.09 -34.17 -29.90
C SER A 253 23.00 -34.09 -28.66
N ALA A 254 24.30 -33.89 -28.85
CA ALA A 254 25.27 -33.80 -27.76
C ALA A 254 25.11 -32.51 -26.93
N LEU A 255 24.78 -31.39 -27.60
CA LEU A 255 24.44 -30.10 -27.04
C LEU A 255 23.08 -30.14 -26.37
N VAL A 256 22.10 -30.91 -26.86
CA VAL A 256 20.83 -31.13 -26.14
C VAL A 256 21.08 -31.87 -24.82
N SER A 257 21.89 -32.94 -24.81
CA SER A 257 22.25 -33.61 -23.55
C SER A 257 23.08 -32.71 -22.64
N VAL A 258 24.06 -32.00 -23.19
CA VAL A 258 24.92 -31.09 -22.43
C VAL A 258 24.15 -29.90 -21.90
N LEU A 259 23.25 -29.32 -22.68
CA LEU A 259 22.41 -28.24 -22.21
C LEU A 259 21.42 -28.77 -21.21
N ARG A 260 20.87 -29.98 -21.35
CA ARG A 260 20.05 -30.55 -20.27
C ARG A 260 20.88 -30.74 -19.00
N ASP A 261 22.06 -31.34 -19.09
CA ASP A 261 22.96 -31.58 -17.94
C ASP A 261 23.55 -30.29 -17.36
N ALA A 262 23.63 -29.20 -18.14
CA ALA A 262 24.06 -27.87 -17.70
C ALA A 262 22.89 -27.01 -17.22
N PHE A 263 21.70 -27.19 -17.82
CA PHE A 263 20.47 -26.55 -17.41
C PHE A 263 20.00 -27.15 -16.11
N ASP A 264 20.03 -28.45 -15.86
CA ASP A 264 19.58 -29.04 -14.59
C ASP A 264 20.22 -28.35 -13.36
N PRO A 265 21.57 -28.24 -13.24
CA PRO A 265 22.19 -27.54 -12.12
C PRO A 265 22.06 -26.01 -12.20
N LEU A 266 21.98 -25.43 -13.41
CA LEU A 266 21.73 -23.99 -13.57
C LEU A 266 20.31 -23.64 -13.16
N VAL A 267 19.34 -24.48 -13.47
CA VAL A 267 17.94 -24.39 -13.10
C VAL A 267 17.85 -24.59 -11.62
N ASP A 268 18.48 -25.61 -11.03
CA ASP A 268 18.50 -25.75 -9.58
C ASP A 268 19.10 -24.50 -8.95
N SER A 269 20.22 -23.97 -9.48
CA SER A 269 20.84 -22.73 -8.99
C SER A 269 20.01 -21.47 -9.25
N LEU A 270 19.26 -21.42 -10.35
CA LEU A 270 18.42 -20.31 -10.79
C LEU A 270 17.07 -20.37 -10.11
N LEU A 271 16.58 -21.55 -9.74
CA LEU A 271 15.42 -21.74 -8.89
C LEU A 271 15.79 -21.52 -7.44
N ASP A 272 17.00 -21.85 -7.00
CA ASP A 272 17.50 -21.46 -5.69
C ASP A 272 17.75 -19.96 -5.65
N LEU A 273 18.33 -19.35 -6.70
CA LEU A 273 18.50 -17.90 -6.81
C LEU A 273 17.18 -17.17 -7.03
N LEU A 274 16.24 -17.70 -7.81
CA LEU A 274 14.90 -17.11 -7.94
C LEU A 274 14.10 -17.40 -6.69
N ALA A 275 14.22 -18.55 -6.04
CA ALA A 275 13.56 -18.81 -4.76
C ALA A 275 14.13 -17.88 -3.70
N ASP A 276 15.46 -17.74 -3.61
CA ASP A 276 16.12 -16.86 -2.66
C ASP A 276 15.98 -15.40 -3.05
N ASP A 277 16.03 -14.98 -4.31
CA ASP A 277 15.85 -13.58 -4.71
C ASP A 277 14.38 -13.21 -4.77
N LEU A 278 13.47 -14.06 -5.23
CA LEU A 278 12.03 -13.82 -5.14
C LEU A 278 11.59 -13.92 -3.67
N ALA A 279 12.15 -14.85 -2.88
CA ALA A 279 11.99 -14.79 -1.44
C ALA A 279 12.62 -13.52 -0.91
N ASN A 280 13.83 -13.11 -1.26
CA ASN A 280 14.45 -11.95 -0.64
C ASN A 280 13.79 -10.63 -1.07
N LEU A 281 13.30 -10.56 -2.31
CA LEU A 281 12.67 -9.39 -2.92
C LEU A 281 11.19 -9.28 -2.53
N VAL A 282 10.44 -10.39 -2.63
CA VAL A 282 8.99 -10.43 -2.39
C VAL A 282 8.66 -10.93 -0.99
N LEU A 283 9.51 -11.74 -0.37
CA LEU A 283 9.31 -12.29 0.97
C LEU A 283 10.21 -11.60 2.02
N ASP A 284 11.55 -11.64 2.04
CA ASP A 284 12.37 -10.98 3.08
C ASP A 284 12.31 -9.45 3.06
N GLY A 285 12.20 -8.86 1.87
CA GLY A 285 11.99 -7.43 1.73
C GLY A 285 10.63 -7.00 2.30
N PHE A 286 9.59 -7.84 2.22
CA PHE A 286 8.19 -7.44 2.37
C PHE A 286 7.42 -8.12 3.51
N LEU A 287 7.70 -9.40 3.78
CA LEU A 287 6.96 -10.33 4.62
C LEU A 287 7.84 -11.01 5.69
N ASN A 288 8.94 -11.66 5.30
CA ASN A 288 9.80 -12.44 6.19
C ASN A 288 10.53 -11.52 7.17
N GLY A 289 10.42 -11.83 8.46
CA GLY A 289 10.98 -11.00 9.54
C GLY A 289 10.27 -9.67 9.77
N ARG A 290 9.27 -9.30 8.95
CA ARG A 290 8.42 -8.15 9.26
C ARG A 290 7.43 -8.54 10.36
N PRO A 291 7.29 -7.73 11.42
CA PRO A 291 6.26 -7.96 12.41
C PRO A 291 4.90 -7.78 11.71
N LEU A 292 4.15 -8.87 11.61
CA LEU A 292 2.71 -8.81 11.34
C LEU A 292 1.94 -8.28 12.57
N ALA A 293 2.65 -8.11 13.68
CA ALA A 293 2.17 -7.41 14.84
C ALA A 293 2.16 -5.90 14.57
N ILE A 294 1.00 -5.31 14.78
CA ILE A 294 0.72 -3.89 14.75
C ILE A 294 0.61 -3.48 16.20
N GLU A 295 1.56 -2.69 16.67
CA GLU A 295 1.56 -2.15 18.02
C GLU A 295 1.76 -0.64 17.93
N GLY A 296 0.83 0.12 18.48
CA GLY A 296 0.90 1.56 18.39
C GLY A 296 0.04 2.27 19.42
N THR A 297 0.19 3.59 19.45
CA THR A 297 -0.65 4.47 20.23
C THR A 297 -1.41 5.41 19.30
N LEU A 298 -2.67 5.66 19.63
CA LEU A 298 -3.58 6.52 18.91
C LEU A 298 -3.89 7.73 19.80
N ASP A 299 -3.28 8.88 19.49
CA ASP A 299 -3.51 10.13 20.21
C ASP A 299 -4.84 10.78 19.77
N VAL A 300 -5.92 10.33 20.40
CA VAL A 300 -7.30 10.82 20.16
C VAL A 300 -7.39 12.34 20.37
N ALA A 301 -6.65 12.88 21.34
CA ALA A 301 -6.65 14.30 21.63
C ALA A 301 -5.99 15.12 20.52
N ALA A 302 -4.81 14.70 20.06
CA ALA A 302 -4.13 15.39 18.96
C ALA A 302 -4.93 15.35 17.65
N MET A 303 -5.57 14.21 17.34
CA MET A 303 -6.32 14.07 16.10
C MET A 303 -7.63 14.85 16.09
N PHE A 304 -8.34 14.89 17.22
CA PHE A 304 -9.72 15.38 17.24
C PHE A 304 -9.95 16.58 18.14
N GLY A 305 -9.08 16.87 19.09
CA GLY A 305 -9.14 18.04 19.96
C GLY A 305 -9.40 19.36 19.21
N PRO A 306 -8.72 19.65 18.08
CA PRO A 306 -8.96 20.87 17.33
C PRO A 306 -10.40 21.03 16.79
N ALA A 307 -11.07 19.92 16.50
CA ALA A 307 -12.45 19.91 16.04
C ALA A 307 -13.44 19.83 17.21
N LEU A 308 -13.08 19.05 18.23
CA LEU A 308 -13.90 18.70 19.38
C LEU A 308 -13.12 18.91 20.67
N ARG A 309 -13.38 20.04 21.33
CA ARG A 309 -12.61 20.43 22.50
C ARG A 309 -12.67 19.44 23.66
N TRP A 310 -13.78 18.73 23.82
CA TRP A 310 -13.89 17.72 24.89
C TRP A 310 -12.91 16.55 24.72
N LEU A 311 -12.41 16.30 23.50
CA LEU A 311 -11.41 15.26 23.24
C LEU A 311 -9.99 15.72 23.55
N GLU A 312 -9.73 17.02 23.78
CA GLU A 312 -8.38 17.53 24.07
C GLU A 312 -7.76 16.92 25.32
N THR A 313 -8.57 16.42 26.25
CA THR A 313 -8.10 15.76 27.48
C THR A 313 -8.10 14.24 27.38
N ALA A 314 -8.55 13.66 26.26
CA ALA A 314 -8.62 12.22 26.10
C ALA A 314 -7.21 11.61 26.19
N ARG A 315 -7.10 10.48 26.89
CA ARG A 315 -5.85 9.71 26.93
C ARG A 315 -5.60 9.02 25.59
N PRO A 316 -4.33 8.79 25.21
CA PRO A 316 -4.02 8.00 24.04
C PRO A 316 -4.55 6.56 24.21
N LEU A 317 -4.94 5.93 23.10
CA LEU A 317 -5.32 4.52 23.07
C LEU A 317 -4.12 3.69 22.62
N GLY A 318 -3.72 2.68 23.39
CA GLY A 318 -2.84 1.63 22.91
C GLY A 318 -3.62 0.64 22.04
N LEU A 319 -3.02 0.25 20.92
CA LEU A 319 -3.55 -0.71 19.96
C LEU A 319 -2.55 -1.85 19.79
N LEU A 320 -3.02 -3.08 19.80
CA LEU A 320 -2.25 -4.26 19.46
C LEU A 320 -3.09 -5.16 18.55
N ALA A 321 -2.58 -5.53 17.39
CA ALA A 321 -3.09 -6.62 16.57
C ALA A 321 -1.91 -7.51 16.19
N ARG A 322 -1.99 -8.83 16.30
CA ARG A 322 -0.87 -9.72 15.95
C ARG A 322 -1.37 -11.09 15.49
N PRO A 323 -0.62 -11.83 14.68
CA PRO A 323 -1.01 -13.18 14.30
C PRO A 323 -1.16 -14.10 15.50
N GLY A 324 -2.26 -14.86 15.54
CA GLY A 324 -2.41 -15.97 16.48
C GLY A 324 -1.53 -17.18 16.10
N ALA A 325 -1.50 -18.21 16.96
CA ALA A 325 -0.74 -19.43 16.69
C ALA A 325 -1.20 -20.18 15.43
N SER A 326 -2.48 -20.02 15.07
CA SER A 326 -3.10 -20.53 13.84
C SER A 326 -3.56 -19.38 12.94
N ALA A 327 -2.70 -18.36 12.78
CA ALA A 327 -3.07 -17.16 12.03
C ALA A 327 -3.44 -17.49 10.59
N PHE A 328 -2.65 -18.32 9.92
CA PHE A 328 -2.85 -18.62 8.51
C PHE A 328 -3.68 -19.88 8.31
N ARG A 329 -4.65 -19.83 7.39
CA ARG A 329 -5.40 -21.01 6.95
C ARG A 329 -5.88 -20.85 5.51
N VAL A 330 -5.70 -21.87 4.67
CA VAL A 330 -6.42 -21.94 3.39
C VAL A 330 -7.77 -22.63 3.63
N THR A 331 -8.86 -21.98 3.27
CA THR A 331 -10.22 -22.51 3.40
C THR A 331 -11.05 -22.28 2.15
N GLY A 332 -12.21 -22.93 2.06
CA GLY A 332 -13.05 -22.92 0.88
C GLY A 332 -12.69 -24.02 -0.13
N ALA A 333 -13.45 -24.07 -1.21
CA ALA A 333 -13.25 -24.98 -2.33
C ALA A 333 -13.61 -24.27 -3.64
N GLU A 334 -12.92 -24.61 -4.73
CA GLU A 334 -13.17 -24.06 -6.07
C GLU A 334 -13.22 -22.52 -6.04
N GLY A 335 -14.28 -21.88 -6.55
CA GLY A 335 -14.44 -20.43 -6.59
C GLY A 335 -14.54 -19.75 -5.22
N SER A 336 -14.68 -20.53 -4.14
CA SER A 336 -14.72 -20.03 -2.77
C SER A 336 -13.36 -20.13 -2.07
N LEU A 337 -12.31 -20.62 -2.73
CA LEU A 337 -10.98 -20.83 -2.15
C LEU A 337 -10.31 -19.50 -1.75
N GLY A 338 -9.59 -19.48 -0.63
CA GLY A 338 -8.89 -18.28 -0.17
C GLY A 338 -7.96 -18.52 1.02
N LEU A 339 -7.06 -17.58 1.24
CA LEU A 339 -6.16 -17.51 2.39
C LEU A 339 -6.73 -16.61 3.46
N ASP A 340 -6.92 -17.17 4.64
CA ASP A 340 -7.33 -16.46 5.83
C ASP A 340 -6.13 -16.13 6.71
N VAL A 341 -6.18 -14.93 7.29
CA VAL A 341 -5.26 -14.48 8.33
C VAL A 341 -6.08 -14.08 9.55
N LEU A 342 -5.86 -14.76 10.67
CA LEU A 342 -6.46 -14.45 11.96
C LEU A 342 -5.48 -13.68 12.83
N LEU A 343 -5.93 -12.53 13.31
CA LEU A 343 -5.18 -11.71 14.25
C LEU A 343 -5.88 -11.69 15.61
N ASP A 344 -5.09 -11.89 16.66
CA ASP A 344 -5.45 -11.51 18.01
C ASP A 344 -5.39 -9.98 18.10
N ALA A 345 -6.36 -9.34 18.74
CA ALA A 345 -6.36 -7.89 18.87
C ALA A 345 -6.78 -7.42 20.26
N GLY A 346 -6.27 -6.26 20.66
CA GLY A 346 -6.57 -5.62 21.93
C GLY A 346 -6.41 -4.10 21.84
N VAL A 347 -7.19 -3.39 22.65
CA VAL A 347 -7.18 -1.92 22.70
C VAL A 347 -7.26 -1.50 24.15
N ASP A 348 -6.41 -0.59 24.60
CA ASP A 348 -6.50 -0.09 25.98
C ASP A 348 -6.23 1.40 26.11
N ALA A 349 -6.63 1.97 27.23
CA ALA A 349 -6.24 3.32 27.63
C ALA A 349 -5.82 3.27 29.09
N ALA A 350 -4.57 3.64 29.38
CA ALA A 350 -4.04 3.62 30.74
C ALA A 350 -3.16 4.86 30.99
N PRO A 351 -3.23 5.48 32.18
CA PRO A 351 -4.24 5.27 33.23
C PRO A 351 -5.64 5.77 32.81
N PRO A 352 -6.73 5.35 33.50
CA PRO A 352 -8.07 5.86 33.25
C PRO A 352 -8.16 7.39 33.38
N HIS A 353 -8.98 8.02 32.56
CA HIS A 353 -9.24 9.45 32.61
C HIS A 353 -10.07 9.81 33.85
N PRO A 354 -9.81 10.93 34.53
CA PRO A 354 -10.53 11.28 35.76
C PRO A 354 -12.07 11.36 35.63
N CYS A 355 -12.60 11.62 34.42
CA CYS A 355 -14.04 11.71 34.19
C CYS A 355 -14.80 10.38 34.36
N VAL A 356 -14.13 9.24 34.25
CA VAL A 356 -14.79 7.91 34.40
C VAL A 356 -14.76 7.37 35.82
N GLY A 357 -14.07 8.07 36.73
CA GLY A 357 -13.93 7.65 38.12
C GLY A 357 -13.03 6.43 38.30
N GLU A 358 -13.11 5.82 39.48
CA GLU A 358 -12.43 4.55 39.76
C GLU A 358 -13.12 3.41 39.02
N LEU A 359 -12.33 2.64 38.27
CA LEU A 359 -12.82 1.48 37.54
C LEU A 359 -12.51 0.20 38.30
N GLY A 360 -13.39 -0.79 38.15
CA GLY A 360 -13.15 -2.15 38.62
C GLY A 360 -12.05 -2.87 37.82
N PRO A 361 -11.97 -4.21 37.92
CA PRO A 361 -11.05 -4.99 37.09
C PRO A 361 -11.37 -4.81 35.60
N ASP A 362 -10.35 -4.92 34.75
CA ASP A 362 -10.54 -4.83 33.30
C ASP A 362 -11.49 -5.92 32.79
N LEU A 363 -12.33 -5.52 31.83
CA LEU A 363 -13.26 -6.41 31.15
C LEU A 363 -12.49 -7.38 30.24
N ALA A 364 -12.92 -8.64 30.25
CA ALA A 364 -12.42 -9.67 29.33
C ALA A 364 -13.49 -9.97 28.27
N PHE A 365 -13.11 -9.82 27.00
CA PHE A 365 -13.96 -10.12 25.86
C PHE A 365 -13.49 -11.40 25.17
N THR A 366 -14.39 -12.07 24.47
CA THR A 366 -14.08 -13.30 23.72
C THR A 366 -14.82 -13.23 22.39
N ALA A 367 -14.09 -13.30 21.29
CA ALA A 367 -14.68 -13.37 19.96
C ALA A 367 -15.52 -14.66 19.87
N GLY A 368 -16.70 -14.58 19.26
CA GLY A 368 -17.45 -15.79 18.97
C GLY A 368 -16.86 -16.54 17.77
N PRO A 369 -17.61 -17.51 17.22
CA PRO A 369 -17.14 -18.32 16.11
C PRO A 369 -16.69 -17.45 14.94
N ARG A 370 -15.54 -17.79 14.36
CA ARG A 370 -15.01 -17.10 13.19
C ARG A 370 -16.04 -17.13 12.04
N PRO A 371 -16.29 -16.01 11.34
CA PRO A 371 -17.22 -16.00 10.22
C PRO A 371 -16.62 -16.78 9.04
N ASP A 372 -17.51 -17.42 8.29
CA ASP A 372 -17.17 -17.93 6.97
C ASP A 372 -17.21 -16.77 5.98
N LEU A 373 -16.04 -16.45 5.44
CA LEU A 373 -15.87 -15.44 4.41
C LEU A 373 -15.71 -16.24 3.12
N ASP A 374 -16.80 -16.57 2.44
CA ASP A 374 -16.82 -17.58 1.37
C ASP A 374 -16.35 -17.06 -0.01
N GLY A 375 -15.95 -15.79 -0.11
CA GLY A 375 -15.58 -15.16 -1.37
C GLY A 375 -16.73 -14.49 -2.11
N LEU A 376 -17.96 -14.55 -1.58
CA LEU A 376 -19.13 -13.87 -2.12
C LEU A 376 -19.71 -12.89 -1.11
N VAL A 377 -20.19 -11.75 -1.60
CA VAL A 377 -21.00 -10.81 -0.82
C VAL A 377 -22.37 -10.70 -1.45
N VAL A 378 -23.43 -10.81 -0.64
CA VAL A 378 -24.80 -10.66 -1.10
C VAL A 378 -25.21 -9.19 -0.98
N LEU A 379 -25.34 -8.52 -2.11
CA LEU A 379 -25.75 -7.12 -2.17
C LEU A 379 -27.28 -7.01 -2.32
N PRO A 380 -27.94 -6.08 -1.61
CA PRO A 380 -29.37 -5.85 -1.76
C PRO A 380 -29.76 -5.53 -3.20
N GLY A 381 -30.49 -6.44 -3.85
CA GLY A 381 -31.02 -6.24 -5.21
C GLY A 381 -30.09 -6.67 -6.36
N GLU A 382 -28.80 -6.91 -6.11
CA GLU A 382 -27.84 -7.33 -7.14
C GLU A 382 -27.46 -8.81 -7.05
N GLY A 383 -27.73 -9.46 -5.91
CA GLY A 383 -27.41 -10.87 -5.69
C GLY A 383 -25.99 -11.06 -5.13
N ALA A 384 -25.44 -12.25 -5.30
CA ALA A 384 -24.09 -12.59 -4.83
C ALA A 384 -23.04 -12.10 -5.83
N VAL A 385 -22.09 -11.29 -5.37
CA VAL A 385 -20.97 -10.75 -6.15
C VAL A 385 -19.66 -11.23 -5.55
N PRO A 386 -18.66 -11.66 -6.34
CA PRO A 386 -17.36 -12.02 -5.82
C PRO A 386 -16.64 -10.81 -5.23
N TYR A 387 -15.90 -11.02 -4.15
CA TYR A 387 -14.96 -10.03 -3.60
C TYR A 387 -13.53 -10.57 -3.60
N ASP A 388 -12.56 -9.67 -3.47
CA ASP A 388 -11.14 -9.99 -3.54
C ASP A 388 -10.50 -10.07 -2.15
N LEU A 389 -10.88 -9.13 -1.28
CA LEU A 389 -10.42 -9.05 0.10
C LEU A 389 -11.61 -8.89 1.05
N GLY A 390 -11.75 -9.79 2.02
CA GLY A 390 -12.72 -9.69 3.10
C GLY A 390 -12.02 -9.36 4.42
N VAL A 391 -12.57 -8.45 5.22
CA VAL A 391 -12.06 -8.11 6.55
C VAL A 391 -13.21 -8.18 7.55
N GLY A 392 -13.14 -9.08 8.52
CA GLY A 392 -14.08 -9.21 9.63
C GLY A 392 -13.46 -8.76 10.95
N VAL A 393 -14.17 -7.95 11.72
CA VAL A 393 -13.81 -7.57 13.10
C VAL A 393 -14.90 -8.06 14.05
N SER A 394 -14.51 -8.84 15.06
CA SER A 394 -15.44 -9.38 16.04
C SER A 394 -16.04 -8.30 16.94
N GLU A 395 -17.32 -8.46 17.30
CA GLU A 395 -18.04 -7.66 18.30
C GLU A 395 -17.23 -7.55 19.61
N ALA A 396 -16.48 -8.58 19.96
CA ALA A 396 -15.61 -8.60 21.15
C ALA A 396 -14.53 -7.51 21.14
N VAL A 397 -13.79 -7.36 20.03
CA VAL A 397 -12.79 -6.29 19.89
C VAL A 397 -13.44 -4.92 19.78
N MET A 398 -14.62 -4.83 19.15
CA MET A 398 -15.38 -3.58 19.11
C MET A 398 -15.80 -3.13 20.52
N ASN A 399 -16.28 -4.06 21.34
CA ASN A 399 -16.61 -3.80 22.74
C ASN A 399 -15.36 -3.43 23.56
N GLU A 400 -14.23 -4.09 23.32
CA GLU A 400 -12.95 -3.72 23.95
C GLU A 400 -12.50 -2.31 23.55
N ALA A 401 -12.63 -1.95 22.28
CA ALA A 401 -12.31 -0.62 21.78
C ALA A 401 -13.19 0.46 22.43
N ILE A 402 -14.50 0.20 22.60
CA ILE A 402 -15.40 1.11 23.31
C ILE A 402 -15.05 1.21 24.80
N TRP A 403 -14.69 0.10 25.44
CA TRP A 403 -14.19 0.12 26.82
C TRP A 403 -12.92 0.97 26.94
N ALA A 404 -11.99 0.86 26.00
CA ALA A 404 -10.78 1.68 25.97
C ALA A 404 -11.08 3.17 25.71
N LEU A 405 -12.02 3.49 24.81
CA LEU A 405 -12.51 4.86 24.57
C LEU A 405 -13.21 5.45 25.81
N TYR A 406 -13.92 4.62 26.57
CA TYR A 406 -14.46 5.01 27.86
C TYR A 406 -13.32 5.32 28.84
N LYS A 407 -12.40 4.36 29.06
CA LYS A 407 -11.21 4.54 29.92
C LYS A 407 -10.41 5.78 29.56
N SER A 408 -10.29 6.12 28.28
CA SER A 408 -9.53 7.29 27.84
C SER A 408 -10.24 8.62 28.11
N GLY A 409 -11.52 8.60 28.48
CA GLY A 409 -12.36 9.78 28.63
C GLY A 409 -12.88 10.33 27.31
N ALA A 410 -12.60 9.69 26.17
CA ALA A 410 -13.09 10.15 24.87
C ALA A 410 -14.63 10.15 24.76
N LEU A 411 -15.30 9.29 25.53
CA LEU A 411 -16.76 9.24 25.60
C LEU A 411 -17.38 10.23 26.61
N CYS A 412 -16.56 10.96 27.38
CA CYS A 412 -17.02 12.01 28.28
C CYS A 412 -17.22 13.31 27.49
N ILE A 413 -18.41 13.46 26.90
CA ILE A 413 -18.74 14.63 26.08
C ILE A 413 -19.09 15.82 26.98
N ASP A 414 -18.46 16.96 26.74
CA ASP A 414 -18.69 18.22 27.44
C ASP A 414 -18.80 19.34 26.40
N LEU A 415 -20.01 19.88 26.21
CA LEU A 415 -20.33 20.85 25.18
C LEU A 415 -20.74 22.17 25.81
N THR A 416 -19.93 23.21 25.62
CA THR A 416 -20.28 24.57 26.04
C THR A 416 -21.07 25.31 24.97
N THR A 417 -21.72 26.42 25.33
CA THR A 417 -22.36 27.36 24.37
C THR A 417 -21.44 27.68 23.19
N ARG A 418 -20.14 27.89 23.45
CA ARG A 418 -19.16 28.23 22.42
C ARG A 418 -18.90 27.05 21.48
N ASP A 419 -18.85 25.83 22.00
CA ASP A 419 -18.64 24.63 21.19
C ASP A 419 -19.84 24.40 20.28
N LEU A 420 -21.06 24.52 20.80
CA LEU A 420 -22.30 24.43 20.04
C LEU A 420 -22.42 25.53 18.98
N ALA A 421 -22.07 26.77 19.31
CA ALA A 421 -22.05 27.88 18.36
C ALA A 421 -21.03 27.64 17.25
N THR A 422 -19.82 27.19 17.59
CA THR A 422 -18.78 26.88 16.59
C THR A 422 -19.20 25.72 15.68
N ALA A 423 -19.76 24.67 16.28
CA ALA A 423 -20.26 23.47 15.60
C ALA A 423 -21.35 23.78 14.58
N THR A 424 -22.28 24.67 14.94
CA THR A 424 -23.45 25.06 14.13
C THR A 424 -23.21 26.27 13.24
N GLY A 425 -21.98 26.79 13.18
CA GLY A 425 -21.67 28.00 12.39
C GLY A 425 -22.39 29.25 12.90
N GLY A 426 -22.69 29.30 14.20
CA GLY A 426 -23.42 30.36 14.89
C GLY A 426 -24.94 30.24 14.81
N ALA A 427 -25.48 29.18 14.19
CA ALA A 427 -26.92 29.00 14.06
C ALA A 427 -27.62 28.69 15.39
N LEU A 428 -26.89 28.10 16.34
CA LEU A 428 -27.40 27.80 17.68
C LEU A 428 -26.46 28.32 18.76
N GLU A 429 -26.97 29.25 19.56
CA GLU A 429 -26.32 29.72 20.79
C GLU A 429 -27.17 29.30 21.99
N LEU A 430 -26.73 28.25 22.67
CA LEU A 430 -27.42 27.76 23.86
C LEU A 430 -27.06 28.63 25.06
N THR A 431 -27.95 29.55 25.44
CA THR A 431 -27.81 30.38 26.65
C THR A 431 -28.89 30.04 27.68
N ALA A 432 -28.76 30.56 28.89
CA ALA A 432 -29.78 30.41 29.91
C ALA A 432 -31.16 30.95 29.46
N ARG A 433 -31.23 31.98 28.60
CA ARG A 433 -32.48 32.44 27.97
C ARG A 433 -33.11 31.39 27.08
N THR A 434 -32.31 30.69 26.26
CA THR A 434 -32.79 29.59 25.43
C THR A 434 -33.30 28.44 26.30
N LEU A 435 -32.57 28.13 27.38
CA LEU A 435 -32.94 27.08 28.32
C LEU A 435 -34.17 27.44 29.16
N ASP A 436 -34.43 28.73 29.42
CA ASP A 436 -35.60 29.23 30.16
C ASP A 436 -36.94 28.85 29.50
N LEU A 437 -36.93 28.62 28.17
CA LEU A 437 -38.09 28.13 27.42
C LEU A 437 -38.47 26.69 27.81
N LEU A 438 -37.50 25.90 28.25
CA LEU A 438 -37.65 24.50 28.66
C LEU A 438 -37.68 24.35 30.19
N LEU A 439 -36.91 25.16 30.90
CA LEU A 439 -36.74 25.20 32.35
C LEU A 439 -36.99 26.63 32.86
N PRO A 440 -38.25 27.04 33.05
CA PRO A 440 -38.58 28.40 33.47
C PRO A 440 -37.90 28.79 34.78
N GLY A 441 -37.26 29.96 34.80
CA GLY A 441 -36.61 30.53 35.97
C GLY A 441 -35.09 30.42 35.96
N VAL A 442 -34.51 29.61 35.07
CA VAL A 442 -33.04 29.48 34.93
C VAL A 442 -32.39 30.82 34.57
N SER A 443 -33.02 31.62 33.71
CA SER A 443 -32.51 32.94 33.32
C SER A 443 -32.51 33.95 34.48
N GLY A 444 -33.42 33.78 35.45
CA GLY A 444 -33.47 34.61 36.66
C GLY A 444 -32.35 34.30 37.65
N VAL A 445 -31.83 33.08 37.63
CA VAL A 445 -30.72 32.63 38.50
C VAL A 445 -29.36 32.98 37.91
N ALA A 446 -29.15 32.65 36.63
CA ALA A 446 -27.84 32.80 35.98
C ALA A 446 -27.67 34.12 35.24
N GLY A 447 -28.77 34.81 34.92
CA GLY A 447 -28.80 35.87 33.91
C GLY A 447 -29.13 35.30 32.52
N PRO A 448 -29.81 36.05 31.64
CA PRO A 448 -30.34 35.50 30.40
C PRO A 448 -29.26 35.12 29.37
N ASP A 449 -28.13 35.82 29.35
CA ASP A 449 -27.03 35.55 28.41
C ASP A 449 -25.96 34.61 29.01
N ALA A 450 -26.26 33.98 30.15
CA ALA A 450 -25.32 33.06 30.79
C ALA A 450 -25.04 31.83 29.90
N PRO A 451 -23.77 31.46 29.72
CA PRO A 451 -23.39 30.24 29.02
C PRO A 451 -23.96 28.98 29.68
N VAL A 452 -24.27 28.00 28.84
CA VAL A 452 -24.77 26.68 29.21
C VAL A 452 -23.73 25.64 28.81
N ARG A 453 -23.62 24.60 29.63
CA ARG A 453 -22.80 23.42 29.40
C ARG A 453 -23.69 22.19 29.42
N VAL A 454 -23.60 21.37 28.39
CA VAL A 454 -24.27 20.07 28.30
C VAL A 454 -23.20 18.99 28.41
N ALA A 455 -23.29 18.15 29.45
CA ALA A 455 -22.38 17.05 29.67
C ALA A 455 -23.10 15.71 29.50
N LEU A 456 -22.49 14.80 28.76
CA LEU A 456 -22.89 13.39 28.67
C LEU A 456 -21.74 12.55 29.25
N ARG A 457 -22.07 11.72 30.24
CA ARG A 457 -21.14 10.82 30.93
C ARG A 457 -21.71 9.40 30.88
N PRO A 458 -21.13 8.50 30.06
CA PRO A 458 -21.57 7.10 30.05
C PRO A 458 -21.18 6.41 31.35
N HIS A 459 -21.95 5.40 31.74
CA HIS A 459 -21.64 4.53 32.89
C HIS A 459 -21.45 3.09 32.40
N ILE A 460 -20.22 2.73 32.05
CA ILE A 460 -19.91 1.36 31.64
C ILE A 460 -19.34 0.63 32.86
N THR A 461 -20.00 -0.46 33.26
CA THR A 461 -19.60 -1.27 34.42
C THR A 461 -19.15 -2.66 33.99
N ALA A 462 -18.63 -3.46 34.93
CA ALA A 462 -18.24 -4.83 34.66
C ALA A 462 -19.39 -5.74 34.18
N ASP A 463 -20.63 -5.36 34.50
CA ASP A 463 -21.84 -6.08 34.11
C ASP A 463 -22.30 -5.71 32.68
N THR A 464 -21.89 -4.54 32.17
CA THR A 464 -22.19 -4.06 30.82
C THR A 464 -21.25 -4.70 29.79
N ARG A 465 -21.37 -6.01 29.57
CA ARG A 465 -20.46 -6.77 28.69
C ARG A 465 -20.72 -6.61 27.19
N ARG A 466 -21.87 -6.08 26.79
CA ARG A 466 -22.26 -5.86 25.39
C ARG A 466 -22.79 -4.45 25.17
N VAL A 467 -21.86 -3.52 24.99
CA VAL A 467 -22.13 -2.13 24.61
C VAL A 467 -22.36 -2.03 23.09
N ILE A 468 -21.56 -2.74 22.30
CA ILE A 468 -21.75 -2.87 20.86
C ILE A 468 -22.64 -4.08 20.57
N GLN A 469 -23.62 -3.89 19.68
CA GLN A 469 -24.48 -4.92 19.12
C GLN A 469 -24.53 -4.72 17.60
N LEU A 470 -24.43 -5.80 16.83
CA LEU A 470 -24.47 -5.71 15.38
C LEU A 470 -25.87 -6.07 14.87
N GLY A 471 -26.42 -5.22 14.00
CA GLY A 471 -27.73 -5.41 13.38
C GLY A 471 -27.61 -5.66 11.88
N ASP A 472 -28.73 -5.99 11.23
CA ASP A 472 -28.79 -6.31 9.80
C ASP A 472 -28.81 -5.08 8.87
N GLY A 473 -28.80 -3.86 9.43
CA GLY A 473 -28.90 -2.61 8.68
C GLY A 473 -30.29 -2.33 8.08
N VAL A 474 -31.28 -3.21 8.32
CA VAL A 474 -32.64 -3.11 7.75
C VAL A 474 -33.69 -2.99 8.84
N THR A 475 -33.69 -3.92 9.79
CA THR A 475 -34.58 -3.93 10.96
C THR A 475 -33.91 -3.36 12.20
N ALA A 476 -32.58 -3.39 12.23
CA ALA A 476 -31.73 -2.83 13.28
C ALA A 476 -30.53 -2.12 12.66
N PRO A 477 -29.96 -1.09 13.32
CA PRO A 477 -28.77 -0.40 12.82
C PRO A 477 -27.61 -1.37 12.65
N THR A 478 -26.75 -1.15 11.65
CA THR A 478 -25.58 -2.00 11.39
C THR A 478 -24.71 -2.15 12.64
N VAL A 479 -24.47 -1.05 13.35
CA VAL A 479 -23.84 -1.05 14.68
C VAL A 479 -24.71 -0.27 15.66
N GLY A 480 -25.26 -0.94 16.65
CA GLY A 480 -25.91 -0.33 17.81
C GLY A 480 -24.94 -0.17 18.98
N VAL A 481 -24.87 1.03 19.55
CA VAL A 481 -24.12 1.34 20.77
C VAL A 481 -25.12 1.57 21.90
N ARG A 482 -25.18 0.68 22.88
CA ARG A 482 -26.08 0.74 24.03
C ARG A 482 -25.30 1.13 25.30
N LEU A 483 -25.56 2.33 25.78
CA LEU A 483 -24.98 2.91 27.00
C LEU A 483 -26.06 2.95 28.08
N GLU A 484 -26.03 1.98 28.98
CA GLU A 484 -27.03 1.88 30.06
C GLU A 484 -26.76 2.90 31.16
N GLY A 485 -27.83 3.56 31.62
CA GLY A 485 -27.77 4.55 32.69
C GLY A 485 -26.82 5.73 32.45
N ALA A 486 -26.56 6.14 31.20
CA ALA A 486 -25.75 7.30 30.87
C ALA A 486 -26.30 8.57 31.54
N GLU A 487 -25.43 9.33 32.21
CA GLU A 487 -25.79 10.58 32.88
C GLU A 487 -25.72 11.73 31.89
N LEU A 488 -26.79 12.51 31.82
CA LEU A 488 -26.85 13.77 31.10
C LEU A 488 -27.08 14.88 32.10
N ALA A 489 -26.23 15.90 32.03
CA ALA A 489 -26.31 17.08 32.89
C ALA A 489 -26.32 18.35 32.05
N VAL A 490 -27.14 19.31 32.47
CA VAL A 490 -27.18 20.66 31.95
C VAL A 490 -26.78 21.59 33.09
N ASP A 491 -25.69 22.32 32.88
CA ASP A 491 -25.18 23.29 33.83
C ASP A 491 -25.25 24.70 33.21
N VAL A 492 -25.47 25.70 34.04
CA VAL A 492 -25.43 27.11 33.63
C VAL A 492 -24.36 27.86 34.40
N LEU A 493 -23.70 28.81 33.76
CA LEU A 493 -22.67 29.61 34.40
C LEU A 493 -23.32 30.64 35.34
N VAL A 494 -23.09 30.50 36.65
CA VAL A 494 -23.55 31.46 37.68
C VAL A 494 -22.33 32.07 38.34
N GLY A 495 -22.12 33.37 38.13
CA GLY A 495 -20.83 34.00 38.46
C GLY A 495 -19.72 33.38 37.62
N ASP A 496 -18.75 32.74 38.28
CA ASP A 496 -17.60 32.10 37.63
C ASP A 496 -17.66 30.55 37.66
N GLN A 497 -18.80 29.97 38.05
CA GLN A 497 -18.94 28.52 38.22
C GLN A 497 -20.15 27.96 37.48
N TYR A 498 -19.95 26.84 36.77
CA TYR A 498 -21.06 26.08 36.20
C TYR A 498 -21.83 25.39 37.33
N THR A 499 -23.09 25.79 37.48
CA THR A 499 -24.03 25.23 38.44
C THR A 499 -25.00 24.32 37.71
N ARG A 500 -25.12 23.07 38.18
CA ARG A 500 -26.04 22.09 37.61
C ARG A 500 -27.48 22.51 37.84
N VAL A 501 -28.25 22.62 36.76
CA VAL A 501 -29.69 22.93 36.83
C VAL A 501 -30.53 21.68 36.61
N LEU A 502 -30.10 20.79 35.73
CA LEU A 502 -30.81 19.57 35.40
C LEU A 502 -29.82 18.43 35.26
N ASP A 503 -30.14 17.27 35.80
CA ASP A 503 -29.50 16.02 35.46
C ASP A 503 -30.50 14.86 35.45
N PHE A 504 -30.22 13.88 34.61
CA PHE A 504 -30.96 12.64 34.53
C PHE A 504 -30.07 11.52 34.01
N ARG A 505 -30.47 10.29 34.28
CA ARG A 505 -29.87 9.09 33.71
C ARG A 505 -30.82 8.45 32.72
N ALA A 506 -30.29 7.94 31.61
CA ALA A 506 -31.05 7.26 30.59
C ALA A 506 -30.23 6.12 29.98
N ASP A 507 -30.92 5.07 29.55
CA ASP A 507 -30.36 4.11 28.62
C ASP A 507 -30.35 4.76 27.23
N LEU A 508 -29.15 5.03 26.72
CA LEU A 508 -28.93 5.65 25.42
C LEU A 508 -28.56 4.56 24.40
N VAL A 509 -29.36 4.42 23.34
CA VAL A 509 -29.03 3.54 22.22
C VAL A 509 -28.77 4.41 20.99
N VAL A 510 -27.56 4.32 20.46
CA VAL A 510 -27.12 5.03 19.26
C VAL A 510 -26.94 4.03 18.13
N GLY A 511 -27.73 4.17 17.06
CA GLY A 511 -27.57 3.40 15.83
C GLY A 511 -26.61 4.07 14.87
N LEU A 512 -25.70 3.30 14.29
CA LEU A 512 -24.75 3.73 13.29
C LEU A 512 -24.96 2.92 12.00
N ALA A 513 -25.06 3.64 10.89
CA ALA A 513 -25.07 3.10 9.55
C ALA A 513 -23.71 3.33 8.88
N PHE A 514 -23.34 2.44 7.98
CA PHE A 514 -22.10 2.51 7.22
C PHE A 514 -22.44 2.47 5.74
N ASP A 515 -21.98 3.48 5.02
CA ASP A 515 -22.19 3.63 3.59
C ASP A 515 -20.85 3.46 2.88
N ALA A 516 -20.82 2.60 1.87
CA ALA A 516 -19.68 2.48 0.97
C ALA A 516 -19.76 3.60 -0.09
N LEU A 517 -18.72 4.41 -0.18
CA LEU A 517 -18.55 5.46 -1.17
C LEU A 517 -17.46 5.06 -2.19
N PRO A 518 -17.46 5.64 -3.40
CA PRO A 518 -16.42 5.38 -4.40
C PRO A 518 -15.01 5.66 -3.89
N GLY A 519 -14.02 4.94 -4.43
CA GLY A 519 -12.60 5.12 -4.07
C GLY A 519 -12.19 4.51 -2.72
N GLY A 520 -12.93 3.51 -2.25
CA GLY A 520 -12.64 2.81 -1.00
C GLY A 520 -12.94 3.66 0.25
N VAL A 521 -13.83 4.64 0.14
CA VAL A 521 -14.22 5.49 1.26
C VAL A 521 -15.41 4.84 1.97
N VAL A 522 -15.32 4.70 3.29
CA VAL A 522 -16.45 4.29 4.14
C VAL A 522 -16.91 5.51 4.90
N GLU A 523 -18.19 5.83 4.77
CA GLU A 523 -18.88 6.86 5.53
C GLU A 523 -19.65 6.23 6.67
N VAL A 524 -19.53 6.79 7.87
CA VAL A 524 -20.34 6.42 9.02
C VAL A 524 -21.32 7.53 9.31
N ARG A 525 -22.60 7.16 9.41
CA ARG A 525 -23.71 8.05 9.72
C ARG A 525 -24.44 7.59 10.97
N LEU A 526 -25.06 8.55 11.64
CA LEU A 526 -26.01 8.29 12.70
C LEU A 526 -27.32 7.80 12.05
N ASP A 527 -27.73 6.58 12.36
CA ASP A 527 -28.96 5.97 11.84
C ASP A 527 -30.16 6.32 12.75
N GLY A 528 -29.92 6.42 14.05
CA GLY A 528 -30.93 6.82 15.01
C GLY A 528 -30.39 6.96 16.42
N VAL A 529 -31.17 7.62 17.26
CA VAL A 529 -30.91 7.68 18.70
C VAL A 529 -32.22 7.39 19.42
N SER A 530 -32.16 6.56 20.45
CA SER A 530 -33.30 6.32 21.33
C SER A 530 -32.88 6.37 22.79
N LEU A 531 -33.84 6.76 23.62
CA LEU A 531 -33.70 6.88 25.07
C LEU A 531 -34.72 5.98 25.75
N ALA A 532 -34.30 5.27 26.78
CA ALA A 532 -35.17 4.51 27.67
C ALA A 532 -34.74 4.70 29.13
N GLY A 533 -35.54 4.21 30.08
CA GLY A 533 -35.13 4.15 31.49
C GLY A 533 -34.81 5.49 32.14
N LEU A 534 -35.50 6.57 31.74
CA LEU A 534 -35.28 7.92 32.29
C LEU A 534 -35.49 7.95 33.81
N THR A 535 -34.46 8.37 34.53
CA THR A 535 -34.51 8.55 35.99
C THR A 535 -33.82 9.85 36.38
N THR A 536 -34.41 10.59 37.32
CA THR A 536 -33.78 11.79 37.89
C THR A 536 -33.21 11.51 39.27
N PRO A 537 -32.06 12.11 39.62
CA PRO A 537 -31.61 12.20 41.00
C PRO A 537 -32.65 12.92 41.88
N ALA A 538 -32.68 12.56 43.16
CA ALA A 538 -33.67 13.09 44.11
C ALA A 538 -33.46 14.57 44.47
N ASP A 539 -32.31 15.14 44.10
CA ASP A 539 -31.80 16.46 44.48
C ASP A 539 -31.77 17.46 43.32
N ALA A 540 -32.37 17.14 42.16
CA ALA A 540 -32.45 18.06 41.03
C ALA A 540 -33.31 19.30 41.36
N LEU A 541 -32.77 20.50 41.14
CA LEU A 541 -33.43 21.80 41.38
C LEU A 541 -34.78 21.93 40.64
N PHE A 542 -34.94 21.20 39.53
CA PHE A 542 -36.14 21.19 38.70
C PHE A 542 -36.67 19.76 38.51
N ALA A 543 -36.84 19.00 39.60
CA ALA A 543 -37.38 17.64 39.57
C ALA A 543 -38.78 17.52 38.91
N GLU A 544 -39.53 18.61 38.80
CA GLU A 544 -40.84 18.68 38.11
C GLU A 544 -40.73 18.99 36.60
N ALA A 545 -39.52 19.12 36.06
CA ALA A 545 -39.32 19.40 34.65
C ALA A 545 -39.90 18.29 33.76
N ARG A 546 -40.42 18.67 32.58
CA ARG A 546 -40.94 17.77 31.55
C ARG A 546 -39.80 17.01 30.87
N LEU A 547 -39.20 16.04 31.56
CA LEU A 547 -38.08 15.23 31.07
C LEU A 547 -38.42 14.49 29.76
N ASP A 548 -39.69 14.13 29.57
CA ASP A 548 -40.21 13.54 28.34
C ASP A 548 -39.96 14.42 27.11
N VAL A 549 -39.88 15.74 27.31
CA VAL A 549 -39.61 16.73 26.26
C VAL A 549 -38.13 17.14 26.25
N ILE A 550 -37.55 17.33 27.44
CA ILE A 550 -36.20 17.89 27.56
C ILE A 550 -35.13 16.85 27.22
N ALA A 551 -35.29 15.60 27.66
CA ALA A 551 -34.26 14.58 27.45
C ALA A 551 -34.01 14.30 25.96
N PRO A 552 -35.03 14.09 25.10
CA PRO A 552 -34.81 13.97 23.65
C PRO A 552 -34.14 15.20 23.06
N PHE A 553 -34.55 16.42 23.45
CA PHE A 553 -33.94 17.65 22.95
C PHE A 553 -32.45 17.76 23.31
N VAL A 554 -32.08 17.47 24.57
CA VAL A 554 -30.68 17.52 25.02
C VAL A 554 -29.84 16.48 24.29
N VAL A 555 -30.39 15.30 24.05
CA VAL A 555 -29.69 14.22 23.33
C VAL A 555 -29.55 14.53 21.85
N ASP A 556 -30.60 15.02 21.21
CA ASP A 556 -30.56 15.52 19.83
C ASP A 556 -29.59 16.69 19.69
N LEU A 557 -29.47 17.54 20.71
CA LEU A 557 -28.48 18.61 20.73
C LEU A 557 -27.06 18.08 20.85
N ALA A 558 -26.82 17.14 21.76
CA ALA A 558 -25.51 16.57 22.01
C ALA A 558 -25.01 15.69 20.84
N LEU A 559 -25.91 14.91 20.24
CA LEU A 559 -25.57 13.93 19.20
C LEU A 559 -25.93 14.40 17.78
N GLY A 560 -26.90 15.29 17.61
CA GLY A 560 -27.28 15.83 16.30
C GLY A 560 -26.15 16.60 15.63
N PHE A 561 -25.23 17.15 16.41
CA PHE A 561 -23.96 17.67 15.88
C PHE A 561 -23.13 16.58 15.17
N LEU A 562 -23.06 15.38 15.74
CA LEU A 562 -22.37 14.24 15.11
C LEU A 562 -23.12 13.79 13.86
N ALA A 563 -24.46 13.81 13.89
CA ALA A 563 -25.29 13.47 12.72
C ALA A 563 -25.09 14.44 11.54
N ALA A 564 -24.89 15.72 11.82
CA ALA A 564 -24.74 16.75 10.79
C ALA A 564 -23.42 16.65 10.01
N ARG A 565 -22.47 15.83 10.47
CA ARG A 565 -21.14 15.68 9.87
C ARG A 565 -20.80 14.20 9.73
N PRO A 566 -21.10 13.58 8.58
CA PRO A 566 -20.71 12.20 8.35
C PRO A 566 -19.21 12.01 8.54
N ILE A 567 -18.84 10.86 9.11
CA ILE A 567 -17.45 10.50 9.36
C ILE A 567 -17.00 9.62 8.20
N SER A 568 -16.29 10.21 7.25
CA SER A 568 -15.70 9.46 6.14
C SER A 568 -14.23 9.12 6.43
N PHE A 569 -13.86 7.86 6.27
CA PHE A 569 -12.47 7.42 6.24
C PHE A 569 -12.18 6.63 4.97
N GLN A 570 -10.97 6.75 4.46
CA GLN A 570 -10.51 5.97 3.32
C GLN A 570 -9.90 4.69 3.86
N LEU A 571 -10.29 3.54 3.31
CA LEU A 571 -9.60 2.28 3.58
C LEU A 571 -8.19 2.41 3.03
N ALA A 572 -7.21 2.31 3.91
CA ALA A 572 -5.81 2.51 3.57
C ALA A 572 -5.24 1.29 2.85
N THR A 573 -5.64 1.02 1.61
CA THR A 573 -4.98 -0.04 0.81
C THR A 573 -3.68 0.40 0.17
N GLY A 574 -3.30 1.68 0.37
CA GLY A 574 -1.98 2.18 0.00
C GLY A 574 -0.90 1.20 0.44
N GLY A 575 -0.96 0.70 1.68
CA GLY A 575 -0.01 -0.30 2.14
C GLY A 575 0.07 -1.57 1.30
N LEU A 576 -1.08 -2.14 0.90
CA LEU A 576 -1.10 -3.36 0.08
C LEU A 576 -0.56 -3.09 -1.32
N GLY A 577 -1.03 -2.02 -1.98
CA GLY A 577 -0.58 -1.68 -3.33
C GLY A 577 0.88 -1.22 -3.36
N ASP A 578 1.23 -0.26 -2.51
CA ASP A 578 2.59 0.28 -2.36
C ASP A 578 3.58 -0.81 -1.96
N GLY A 579 3.13 -1.70 -1.10
CA GLY A 579 3.88 -2.82 -0.62
C GLY A 579 4.21 -3.85 -1.70
N LEU A 580 3.23 -4.17 -2.54
CA LEU A 580 3.41 -5.04 -3.69
C LEU A 580 4.07 -4.31 -4.88
N GLY A 581 4.25 -2.99 -4.82
CA GLY A 581 4.71 -2.17 -5.94
C GLY A 581 3.68 -2.08 -7.07
N ILE A 582 2.41 -2.36 -6.78
CA ILE A 582 1.32 -2.47 -7.76
C ILE A 582 0.21 -1.48 -7.38
N PRO A 583 -0.23 -0.60 -8.29
CA PRO A 583 -1.36 0.27 -8.01
C PRO A 583 -2.65 -0.57 -7.92
N LEU A 584 -3.14 -0.78 -6.69
CA LEU A 584 -4.43 -1.44 -6.42
C LEU A 584 -5.42 -0.40 -5.93
N THR A 585 -6.58 -0.29 -6.60
CA THR A 585 -7.64 0.62 -6.18
C THR A 585 -8.75 -0.19 -5.50
N PRO A 586 -8.97 0.00 -4.18
CA PRO A 586 -10.00 -0.74 -3.47
C PRO A 586 -11.37 -0.14 -3.77
N ALA A 587 -12.35 -1.02 -3.96
CA ALA A 587 -13.76 -0.69 -3.99
C ALA A 587 -14.45 -1.45 -2.86
N VAL A 588 -15.12 -0.75 -1.94
CA VAL A 588 -15.96 -1.42 -0.94
C VAL A 588 -17.22 -1.90 -1.65
N LEU A 589 -17.34 -3.21 -1.81
CA LEU A 589 -18.50 -3.84 -2.45
C LEU A 589 -19.66 -3.92 -1.46
N GLY A 590 -19.38 -4.23 -0.19
CA GLY A 590 -20.39 -4.31 0.85
C GLY A 590 -19.80 -4.27 2.25
N LEU A 591 -20.66 -3.98 3.22
CA LEU A 591 -20.34 -3.98 4.64
C LEU A 591 -21.56 -4.45 5.42
N GLY A 592 -21.38 -5.34 6.39
CA GLY A 592 -22.50 -5.85 7.17
C GLY A 592 -22.10 -6.85 8.25
N PRO A 593 -23.07 -7.33 9.04
CA PRO A 593 -22.82 -8.37 10.02
C PRO A 593 -22.48 -9.70 9.34
N ALA A 594 -21.56 -10.45 9.94
CA ALA A 594 -21.13 -11.78 9.53
C ALA A 594 -21.09 -12.75 10.73
N GLY A 595 -20.97 -14.05 10.43
CA GLY A 595 -21.00 -15.12 11.43
C GLY A 595 -22.42 -15.57 11.79
N ASP A 596 -22.55 -16.80 12.29
CA ASP A 596 -23.85 -17.42 12.61
C ASP A 596 -24.64 -16.61 13.64
N ALA A 597 -23.93 -16.01 14.60
CA ALA A 597 -24.51 -15.17 15.64
C ALA A 597 -24.56 -13.69 15.25
N ARG A 598 -24.14 -13.33 14.02
CA ARG A 598 -23.98 -11.94 13.57
C ARG A 598 -23.06 -11.12 14.48
N ASP A 599 -22.05 -11.75 15.04
CA ASP A 599 -21.13 -11.20 16.04
C ASP A 599 -19.83 -10.67 15.42
N TRP A 600 -19.82 -10.45 14.10
CA TRP A 600 -18.70 -9.87 13.35
C TRP A 600 -19.19 -8.77 12.43
N LEU A 601 -18.41 -7.69 12.29
CA LEU A 601 -18.61 -6.69 11.27
C LEU A 601 -17.65 -6.98 10.12
N ALA A 602 -18.16 -7.35 8.96
CA ALA A 602 -17.37 -7.64 7.77
C ALA A 602 -17.41 -6.49 6.75
N VAL A 603 -16.27 -6.26 6.11
CA VAL A 603 -16.09 -5.35 4.97
C VAL A 603 -15.58 -6.19 3.80
N TYR A 604 -16.26 -6.10 2.67
CA TYR A 604 -15.96 -6.85 1.44
C TYR A 604 -15.42 -5.87 0.39
N ILE A 605 -14.23 -6.14 -0.12
CA ILE A 605 -13.47 -5.24 -0.96
C ILE A 605 -13.19 -5.94 -2.29
N GLY A 606 -13.54 -5.28 -3.39
CA GLY A 606 -13.04 -5.58 -4.72
C GLY A 606 -11.74 -4.82 -4.94
N LEU A 607 -10.74 -5.48 -5.49
CA LEU A 607 -9.51 -4.89 -5.96
C LEU A 607 -9.71 -4.59 -7.43
N ASP A 608 -10.06 -3.34 -7.72
CA ASP A 608 -10.00 -2.93 -9.11
C ASP A 608 -8.54 -2.71 -9.45
N ALA A 609 -8.16 -3.42 -10.50
CA ALA A 609 -7.03 -3.12 -11.34
C ALA A 609 -7.39 -1.84 -12.08
N GLY A 610 -7.63 -0.73 -11.35
CA GLY A 610 -8.12 0.50 -11.95
C GLY A 610 -7.33 0.77 -13.21
N GLU A 611 -8.00 1.10 -14.31
CA GLU A 611 -7.31 1.84 -15.36
C GLU A 611 -6.65 2.97 -14.58
N ALA A 612 -5.32 2.91 -14.45
CA ALA A 612 -4.59 4.03 -13.90
C ALA A 612 -4.87 5.12 -14.91
N ALA A 613 -6.00 5.83 -14.75
CA ALA A 613 -6.33 7.03 -15.47
C ALA A 613 -5.06 7.82 -15.24
N PRO A 614 -4.21 7.99 -16.26
CA PRO A 614 -2.89 8.49 -16.04
C PRO A 614 -3.14 9.82 -15.37
N THR A 615 -2.87 9.92 -14.07
CA THR A 615 -2.98 11.17 -13.38
C THR A 615 -1.92 11.95 -14.11
N ALA A 616 -2.34 12.82 -15.02
CA ALA A 616 -1.42 13.64 -15.75
C ALA A 616 -0.93 14.66 -14.71
N LEU A 617 -0.05 14.22 -13.82
CA LEU A 617 0.82 15.09 -13.09
C LEU A 617 1.49 15.88 -14.20
N ARG A 618 1.14 17.15 -14.33
CA ARG A 618 1.87 18.05 -15.21
C ARG A 618 3.23 18.20 -14.58
N VAL A 619 4.14 17.31 -14.96
CA VAL A 619 5.46 17.30 -14.39
C VAL A 619 6.19 18.54 -14.91
N PRO A 620 6.76 19.37 -14.03
CA PRO A 620 7.72 20.37 -14.44
C PRO A 620 8.86 19.72 -15.26
N PRO A 621 9.19 20.19 -16.48
CA PRO A 621 10.30 19.64 -17.24
C PRO A 621 11.58 19.58 -16.41
N VAL A 622 12.31 18.46 -16.48
CA VAL A 622 13.62 18.33 -15.83
C VAL A 622 14.70 18.48 -16.89
N THR A 623 15.53 19.52 -16.77
CA THR A 623 16.68 19.71 -17.67
C THR A 623 17.92 19.10 -17.04
N LEU A 624 18.48 18.06 -17.64
CA LEU A 624 19.76 17.47 -17.21
C LEU A 624 20.92 18.22 -17.88
N GLY A 625 21.96 18.55 -17.11
CA GLY A 625 23.23 19.07 -17.62
C GLY A 625 24.26 17.97 -17.85
N ARG A 626 25.52 18.34 -18.11
CA ARG A 626 26.57 17.37 -18.46
C ARG A 626 27.08 16.63 -17.21
N PRO A 627 27.18 15.29 -17.23
CA PRO A 627 27.87 14.57 -16.17
C PRO A 627 29.34 14.99 -16.15
N ALA A 628 29.82 15.44 -15.00
CA ALA A 628 31.22 15.76 -14.75
C ALA A 628 31.62 15.16 -13.40
N ASP A 629 32.66 14.33 -13.38
CA ASP A 629 33.20 13.73 -12.15
C ASP A 629 32.12 13.00 -11.32
N GLY A 630 31.27 12.20 -11.99
CA GLY A 630 30.16 11.46 -11.36
C GLY A 630 28.99 12.29 -10.86
N ARG A 631 28.94 13.58 -11.23
CA ARG A 631 27.89 14.51 -10.84
C ARG A 631 27.07 14.88 -12.06
N LEU A 632 25.77 14.65 -12.00
CA LEU A 632 24.80 15.04 -13.03
C LEU A 632 23.98 16.24 -12.52
N PRO A 633 24.29 17.47 -12.95
CA PRO A 633 23.46 18.62 -12.63
C PRO A 633 22.09 18.46 -13.31
N PHE A 634 21.01 18.87 -12.64
CA PHE A 634 19.68 18.92 -13.22
C PHE A 634 18.88 20.09 -12.68
N THR A 635 17.84 20.53 -13.38
CA THR A 635 16.94 21.60 -12.92
C THR A 635 15.50 21.12 -12.98
N VAL A 636 14.74 21.29 -11.91
CA VAL A 636 13.29 21.02 -11.89
C VAL A 636 12.57 22.31 -12.31
N VAL A 637 12.02 22.35 -13.53
CA VAL A 637 11.47 23.58 -14.15
C VAL A 637 9.95 23.65 -13.97
N GLY A 638 9.45 24.47 -13.02
CA GLY A 638 8.02 24.83 -12.97
C GLY A 638 7.20 24.24 -11.81
N GLY A 639 7.82 23.81 -10.71
CA GLY A 639 7.07 23.47 -9.50
C GLY A 639 6.64 24.73 -8.75
N GLU A 640 5.34 25.03 -8.67
CA GLU A 640 4.79 25.83 -7.57
C GLU A 640 5.07 25.10 -6.26
N GLY A 641 6.28 25.27 -5.68
CA GLY A 641 6.63 24.99 -4.28
C GLY A 641 6.45 23.57 -3.71
N ASP A 642 5.68 22.69 -4.34
CA ASP A 642 4.98 21.60 -3.68
C ASP A 642 5.42 20.23 -4.20
N LEU A 643 6.46 20.14 -5.05
CA LEU A 643 6.96 18.86 -5.58
C LEU A 643 8.40 18.58 -5.13
N GLU A 644 8.69 17.31 -4.90
CA GLU A 644 10.04 16.76 -4.71
C GLU A 644 10.28 15.61 -5.70
N VAL A 645 11.51 15.51 -6.20
CA VAL A 645 11.92 14.56 -7.26
C VAL A 645 12.97 13.60 -6.72
N GLN A 646 12.93 12.35 -7.15
CA GLN A 646 14.00 11.37 -6.98
C GLN A 646 14.50 10.91 -8.33
N LEU A 647 15.79 10.60 -8.42
CA LEU A 647 16.40 10.08 -9.63
C LEU A 647 17.12 8.76 -9.32
N ARG A 648 17.18 7.85 -10.29
CA ARG A 648 18.06 6.66 -10.24
C ARG A 648 18.79 6.47 -11.56
N VAL A 649 20.02 5.98 -11.49
CA VAL A 649 20.87 5.71 -12.66
C VAL A 649 20.93 4.20 -12.90
N ALA A 650 20.58 3.73 -14.09
CA ALA A 650 20.68 2.34 -14.52
C ALA A 650 20.07 1.33 -13.53
N ASN A 651 18.81 1.55 -13.16
CA ASN A 651 18.07 0.73 -12.19
C ASN A 651 18.75 0.64 -10.81
N GLY A 652 19.62 1.61 -10.48
CA GLY A 652 20.22 1.74 -9.16
C GLY A 652 19.23 2.16 -8.08
N PRO A 653 19.72 2.31 -6.83
CA PRO A 653 18.88 2.85 -5.76
C PRO A 653 18.41 4.26 -6.12
N TRP A 654 17.19 4.60 -5.70
CA TRP A 654 16.69 5.97 -5.80
C TRP A 654 17.54 6.90 -4.95
N SER A 655 17.83 8.07 -5.49
CA SER A 655 18.48 9.17 -4.76
C SER A 655 17.67 9.59 -3.53
N ARG A 656 18.21 10.48 -2.71
CA ARG A 656 17.36 11.26 -1.80
C ARG A 656 16.36 12.11 -2.59
N TRP A 657 15.28 12.53 -1.94
CA TRP A 657 14.34 13.49 -2.51
C TRP A 657 14.97 14.87 -2.65
N PHE A 658 14.78 15.48 -3.82
CA PHE A 658 15.20 16.83 -4.16
C PHE A 658 13.95 17.72 -4.21
N GLY A 659 13.77 18.56 -3.19
CA GLY A 659 12.68 19.54 -3.13
C GLY A 659 13.09 20.91 -3.66
N GLY A 660 12.09 21.71 -4.07
CA GLY A 660 12.26 23.09 -4.50
C GLY A 660 12.66 23.25 -5.97
N GLY A 661 12.07 24.22 -6.66
CA GLY A 661 12.47 24.58 -8.02
C GLY A 661 13.89 25.15 -8.05
N GLY A 662 14.68 24.79 -9.07
CA GLY A 662 16.05 25.28 -9.24
C GLY A 662 17.08 24.18 -9.58
N PRO A 663 18.36 24.57 -9.71
CA PRO A 663 19.45 23.65 -10.04
C PRO A 663 19.79 22.75 -8.84
N GLN A 664 19.94 21.46 -9.14
CA GLN A 664 20.25 20.37 -8.23
C GLN A 664 21.36 19.51 -8.85
N VAL A 665 21.95 18.60 -8.09
CA VAL A 665 23.01 17.71 -8.55
C VAL A 665 22.77 16.30 -8.04
N LEU A 666 22.69 15.33 -8.95
CA LEU A 666 22.69 13.90 -8.65
C LEU A 666 24.13 13.40 -8.65
N GLU A 667 24.54 12.69 -7.60
CA GLU A 667 25.86 12.07 -7.52
C GLU A 667 25.68 10.55 -7.53
N ASP A 668 26.29 9.87 -8.50
CA ASP A 668 26.23 8.41 -8.63
C ASP A 668 27.56 7.88 -9.17
N ALA A 669 28.11 6.83 -8.54
CA ALA A 669 29.39 6.24 -8.92
C ALA A 669 29.42 5.76 -10.38
N ARG A 670 28.29 5.33 -10.93
CA ARG A 670 28.19 4.84 -12.31
C ARG A 670 28.37 5.95 -13.34
N LEU A 671 28.04 7.19 -12.97
CA LEU A 671 28.26 8.34 -13.84
C LEU A 671 29.74 8.69 -14.02
N TRP A 672 30.66 8.08 -13.25
CA TRP A 672 32.09 8.15 -13.50
C TRP A 672 32.56 7.22 -14.63
N LEU A 673 31.74 6.21 -14.97
CA LEU A 673 32.09 5.20 -15.94
C LEU A 673 31.70 5.69 -17.34
N VAL A 674 32.61 5.52 -18.30
CA VAL A 674 32.37 5.81 -19.72
C VAL A 674 31.24 4.89 -20.19
N GLY A 675 30.16 5.47 -20.72
CA GLY A 675 28.98 4.71 -21.14
C GLY A 675 27.70 5.54 -21.21
N SER A 676 26.63 4.92 -21.69
CA SER A 676 25.28 5.49 -21.73
C SER A 676 24.44 4.92 -20.60
N TRP A 677 23.96 5.79 -19.72
CA TRP A 677 23.25 5.41 -18.51
C TRP A 677 21.81 5.94 -18.55
N PRO A 678 20.77 5.08 -18.45
CA PRO A 678 19.41 5.57 -18.31
C PRO A 678 19.24 6.18 -16.92
N VAL A 679 18.77 7.42 -16.89
CA VAL A 679 18.41 8.15 -15.67
C VAL A 679 16.90 8.27 -15.64
N GLU A 680 16.30 7.70 -14.63
CA GLU A 680 14.87 7.77 -14.38
C GLU A 680 14.60 8.79 -13.30
N ALA A 681 13.55 9.58 -13.46
CA ALA A 681 13.08 10.53 -12.47
C ALA A 681 11.66 10.16 -12.04
N ARG A 682 11.36 10.27 -10.75
CA ARG A 682 10.00 10.23 -10.20
C ARG A 682 9.72 11.44 -9.33
N ALA A 683 8.48 11.89 -9.26
CA ALA A 683 8.09 13.08 -8.50
C ALA A 683 6.86 12.82 -7.63
N ARG A 684 6.83 13.43 -6.45
CA ARG A 684 5.68 13.46 -5.53
C ARG A 684 5.47 14.86 -4.97
N ARG A 685 4.35 15.08 -4.29
CA ARG A 685 4.17 16.31 -3.51
C ARG A 685 5.05 16.33 -2.25
N ILE A 686 5.57 17.51 -1.87
CA ILE A 686 6.33 17.71 -0.64
C ILE A 686 5.48 17.27 0.56
N GLY A 687 6.02 16.35 1.36
CA GLY A 687 5.31 15.77 2.50
C GLY A 687 4.28 14.71 2.12
N GLY A 688 4.15 14.39 0.83
CA GLY A 688 3.42 13.22 0.35
C GLY A 688 4.21 11.93 0.61
N PHE A 689 3.51 10.80 0.64
CA PHE A 689 4.14 9.49 0.86
C PHE A 689 5.13 9.14 -0.27
N PRO A 690 6.25 8.44 -0.01
CA PRO A 690 7.25 8.08 -1.03
C PRO A 690 6.68 7.28 -2.21
N THR A 691 5.54 6.65 -1.97
CA THR A 691 4.82 5.74 -2.85
C THR A 691 3.84 6.46 -3.78
N GLY A 692 3.39 7.66 -3.41
CA GLY A 692 2.67 8.59 -4.30
C GLY A 692 3.57 9.28 -5.32
N ALA A 693 4.73 8.70 -5.63
CA ALA A 693 5.70 9.25 -6.56
C ALA A 693 5.55 8.62 -7.94
N GLU A 694 5.22 9.45 -8.92
CA GLU A 694 5.01 8.98 -10.29
C GLU A 694 6.30 9.08 -11.09
N LEU A 695 6.58 8.11 -11.96
CA LEU A 695 7.70 8.20 -12.91
C LEU A 695 7.42 9.34 -13.90
N VAL A 696 8.32 10.31 -13.93
CA VAL A 696 8.13 11.56 -14.68
C VAL A 696 8.96 11.67 -15.95
N GLY A 697 10.00 10.85 -16.09
CA GLY A 697 10.77 10.78 -17.31
C GLY A 697 11.95 9.82 -17.23
N ARG A 698 12.40 9.37 -18.39
CA ARG A 698 13.62 8.60 -18.57
C ARG A 698 14.48 9.27 -19.62
N VAL A 699 15.76 9.49 -19.30
CA VAL A 699 16.72 10.11 -20.22
C VAL A 699 17.99 9.27 -20.24
N ILE A 700 18.54 9.02 -21.42
CA ILE A 700 19.84 8.36 -21.56
C ILE A 700 20.94 9.42 -21.49
N VAL A 701 21.81 9.30 -20.50
CA VAL A 701 22.96 10.19 -20.28
C VAL A 701 24.22 9.47 -20.71
N ALA A 702 24.87 9.95 -21.77
CA ALA A 702 26.18 9.46 -22.19
C ALA A 702 27.30 10.25 -21.50
N ALA A 703 28.18 9.55 -20.78
CA ALA A 703 29.45 10.10 -20.32
C ALA A 703 30.38 10.26 -21.54
N PRO A 704 31.01 11.44 -21.75
CA PRO A 704 31.85 11.66 -22.92
C PRO A 704 33.08 10.76 -22.90
N GLU A 705 33.44 10.21 -24.06
CA GLU A 705 34.77 9.63 -24.25
C GLU A 705 35.84 10.70 -24.03
N PRO A 706 37.01 10.35 -23.45
CA PRO A 706 38.08 11.30 -23.12
C PRO A 706 38.80 11.90 -24.34
N THR A 707 38.26 11.79 -25.55
CA THR A 707 38.82 12.33 -26.78
C THR A 707 38.23 13.72 -27.05
N GLY A 708 39.04 14.75 -26.81
CA GLY A 708 38.61 16.15 -26.77
C GLY A 708 37.92 16.66 -28.04
N ALA A 709 36.61 16.83 -27.98
CA ALA A 709 35.79 17.90 -28.58
C ALA A 709 34.32 17.61 -28.22
N GLY A 710 33.89 18.13 -27.07
CA GLY A 710 32.66 17.72 -26.39
C GLY A 710 31.36 18.22 -27.04
N HIS A 711 30.66 17.29 -27.70
CA HIS A 711 29.22 17.36 -27.90
C HIS A 711 28.58 16.09 -27.32
N VAL A 712 27.69 16.25 -26.35
CA VAL A 712 26.84 15.17 -25.83
C VAL A 712 25.48 15.30 -26.51
N ALA A 713 25.01 14.23 -27.14
CA ALA A 713 23.65 14.13 -27.63
C ALA A 713 22.77 13.55 -26.51
N VAL A 714 21.63 14.19 -26.23
CA VAL A 714 20.52 13.48 -25.58
C VAL A 714 19.99 12.52 -26.63
N VAL A 715 20.29 11.22 -26.48
CA VAL A 715 20.06 10.22 -27.54
C VAL A 715 18.57 9.88 -27.66
N ALA A 716 17.83 9.95 -26.56
CA ALA A 716 16.36 9.87 -26.53
C ALA A 716 15.84 10.39 -25.18
N ALA A 717 14.70 11.09 -25.21
CA ALA A 717 13.90 11.37 -24.03
C ALA A 717 12.52 10.76 -24.27
N GLU A 718 12.15 9.73 -23.50
CA GLU A 718 10.79 9.22 -23.49
C GLU A 718 10.00 9.99 -22.44
N THR A 719 9.16 10.91 -22.91
CA THR A 719 8.05 11.45 -22.13
C THR A 719 6.82 10.60 -22.39
N ARG A 720 6.07 10.25 -21.33
CA ARG A 720 4.82 9.48 -21.42
C ARG A 720 3.87 10.06 -22.50
N PRO A 721 3.01 9.26 -23.16
CA PRO A 721 2.10 9.75 -24.19
C PRO A 721 1.15 10.81 -23.61
N GLY A 722 1.19 12.03 -24.14
CA GLY A 722 0.36 13.16 -23.69
C GLY A 722 1.12 14.47 -23.44
N GLY A 723 2.45 14.43 -23.34
CA GLY A 723 3.31 15.63 -23.35
C GLY A 723 3.73 16.01 -24.78
N THR A 724 3.58 17.28 -25.17
CA THR A 724 4.20 17.78 -26.41
C THR A 724 5.72 17.62 -26.33
N PRO A 725 6.38 16.97 -27.32
CA PRO A 725 7.83 16.91 -27.36
C PRO A 725 8.38 18.34 -27.44
N VAL A 726 9.18 18.74 -26.47
CA VAL A 726 9.89 20.01 -26.50
C VAL A 726 11.05 19.85 -27.50
N ALA A 727 10.96 20.53 -28.63
CA ALA A 727 12.06 20.57 -29.59
C ALA A 727 13.31 21.17 -28.91
N SER A 728 14.45 20.50 -29.05
CA SER A 728 15.73 21.07 -28.64
C SER A 728 16.06 22.27 -29.54
N ASP A 729 16.05 23.48 -29.00
CA ASP A 729 16.46 24.67 -29.74
C ASP A 729 17.91 24.53 -30.24
N ALA A 730 18.10 24.82 -31.53
CA ALA A 730 19.40 24.80 -32.20
C ALA A 730 20.36 25.85 -31.58
N PRO A 731 21.68 25.60 -31.59
CA PRO A 731 22.64 26.49 -30.94
C PRO A 731 22.76 27.82 -31.68
N VAL A 732 22.42 28.91 -30.97
CA VAL A 732 22.79 30.27 -31.36
C VAL A 732 24.30 30.43 -31.17
N SER A 733 25.03 30.59 -32.28
CA SER A 733 26.45 30.96 -32.25
C SER A 733 26.60 32.42 -31.82
N GLY A 734 26.83 32.65 -30.53
CA GLY A 734 27.14 33.96 -29.97
C GLY A 734 28.63 34.27 -30.08
N GLY A 735 28.99 35.08 -31.08
CA GLY A 735 30.29 35.77 -31.14
C GLY A 735 30.31 36.95 -30.16
N LEU A 736 31.40 37.07 -29.42
CA LEU A 736 31.71 38.21 -28.56
C LEU A 736 32.00 39.44 -29.42
N ASP A 737 31.19 40.49 -29.33
CA ASP A 737 31.64 41.87 -29.53
C ASP A 737 30.78 42.83 -28.71
N GLY A 738 31.45 43.61 -27.87
CA GLY A 738 30.85 44.59 -26.97
C GLY A 738 30.53 45.91 -27.69
N GLY A 739 29.39 46.50 -27.35
CA GLY A 739 29.02 47.85 -27.81
C GLY A 739 27.85 48.41 -27.01
N CYS A 740 28.12 49.47 -26.24
CA CYS A 740 27.16 50.26 -25.49
C CYS A 740 26.08 50.91 -26.39
N ALA A 741 24.81 50.93 -25.93
CA ALA A 741 23.98 52.14 -25.77
C ALA A 741 22.47 51.83 -25.63
N GLY A 742 21.87 52.31 -24.54
CA GLY A 742 20.65 53.14 -24.53
C GLY A 742 19.29 52.55 -24.92
N GLY A 743 18.31 52.74 -24.03
CA GLY A 743 16.97 53.21 -24.45
C GLY A 743 15.76 52.39 -24.02
N ARG A 744 15.03 52.95 -23.03
CA ARG A 744 13.58 52.85 -22.72
C ARG A 744 12.67 52.19 -23.78
N ALA A 745 11.75 51.31 -23.36
CA ALA A 745 10.30 51.60 -23.20
C ALA A 745 9.43 50.30 -23.15
N LEU A 746 8.57 50.24 -22.15
CA LEU A 746 7.29 49.50 -22.05
C LEU A 746 6.24 50.04 -23.07
N PRO A 747 4.98 49.57 -23.16
CA PRO A 747 4.35 48.23 -22.95
C PRO A 747 3.29 47.88 -24.04
N LEU A 748 2.40 46.92 -23.75
CA LEU A 748 1.07 46.60 -24.36
C LEU A 748 1.12 45.57 -25.50
N GLY A 749 0.24 44.58 -25.62
CA GLY A 749 -0.99 44.20 -24.90
C GLY A 749 -1.76 43.14 -25.72
N GLY A 750 -2.82 42.56 -25.14
CA GLY A 750 -3.85 41.73 -25.81
C GLY A 750 -3.66 40.22 -25.60
N ALA A 751 -4.48 39.46 -24.84
CA ALA A 751 -5.94 39.28 -24.76
C ALA A 751 -6.54 38.42 -25.90
N ALA A 752 -6.92 37.18 -25.57
CA ALA A 752 -8.04 36.33 -26.08
C ALA A 752 -7.88 34.94 -25.42
N VAL A 753 -8.75 34.35 -24.60
CA VAL A 753 -10.20 34.04 -24.63
C VAL A 753 -10.62 33.10 -25.77
N LEU A 754 -10.91 31.84 -25.40
CA LEU A 754 -12.01 30.92 -25.80
C LEU A 754 -11.52 29.47 -25.53
N ALA A 755 -12.00 28.76 -24.50
CA ALA A 755 -13.30 28.11 -24.34
C ALA A 755 -13.50 26.89 -25.24
N LEU A 756 -13.28 25.71 -24.64
CA LEU A 756 -14.22 24.58 -24.55
C LEU A 756 -13.98 23.86 -23.24
#